data_AF-A0A9D1H5L7-F1
#
_entry.id   AF-A0A9D1H5L7-F1
#
_cell.length_a   1.000
_cell.length_b   1.000
_cell.length_c   1.000
_cell.angle_alpha   90.00
_cell.angle_beta   90.00
_cell.angle_gamma   90.00
#
_symmetry.space_group_name_H-M   'P 1'
#
loop_
_entity.id
_entity.type
_entity.pdbx_description
1 polymer ?
#
loop_
_entity_poly.entity_id
_entity_poly.type
_entity_poly.pdbx_seq_one_letter_code
_entity_poly.pdbx_strand_id
1 'polypeptide(L)'
;MGYNIGGIVGRQSGYLDGCKNTATVNGRKDVGGIAGQMEPQVTLRYDKDLLDQLWGELDTLQGLTNQAATDAQSSSKAISGRFGSLISDISTAKDAVSGLSKVITDWSNENIQQVNDISARISWVISESEPILNQISDVAKVLEDVSRMLAQTSETLAGAGELGNAAASELQKASDALQDAANYAESCKSHLRSALESAKQILNGESPADAVKNVLDELNAVKSAAQNAKDSLESAITHGENAKTELQSMGEQGIEALNLMTQAMHNLNQGMSSMGTVFDRIASVVSTVAEEPAITFTPIDSSVTSRGDTLDSALSQMLNSAYGLQGSISSSSDTLIGDFQAINKQSQVIVDLLQQQMEETKQKDAGDFFEDISDEDTGESASGKVNGSTNSGDVFGDVNVAGIVGSMSVEYDFDPEDDLTRDGTRSLDFQYKTLAVVTGCTNEGKVSAKKDYAGGIVGRMDLGAVKSCESYGSVKSYSGDYVGGVAGISRATIRNCFVKCVLSGGDYVGGVTGATAENTVVSGCYTLVDIPDSGRYSGAVSGTEDGNITGNYYVSDTLAGLGRIGYAGKAEPLSFEALSQVEGIPERMTQFTLRFLIEDEEIKSQSFSYGESFGADIFPEIPVKDGYYACWDTDDLTELHFDKTVTAEYKRYVLTLPSQAIRESGRPVFLMDGDFDEKAALTVSGVEETERIHGKKAVEQWTISCSDVSQDSYTVRYLSPEETAEGYSVYVKQDGQWEKADCTTFGSYLVFSVSAAETEVAIVPYSHMWLLIVAGILILLLILLVARKLCKKSKKTPTAQTGTDSQLPAAPVLKNKVTAKKKKLWIVILAVILAIILAVGAFVGFKMGSAVNACALLQEFADRPEYTMTLSLSTELDDQLTNAEINVTKTQVD
;
A
#
# COMPACT_ATOMS: atom_id res chain seq x y z
N MET A 1 13.31 8.63 -1.49
CA MET A 1 12.65 8.02 -0.32
C MET A 1 13.66 7.15 0.40
N GLY A 2 13.89 7.43 1.68
CA GLY A 2 14.86 6.72 2.52
C GLY A 2 14.23 5.62 3.41
N TYR A 3 15.04 5.14 4.33
CA TYR A 3 14.66 4.29 5.47
C TYR A 3 14.60 5.16 6.74
N ASN A 4 13.88 4.72 7.77
CA ASN A 4 13.85 5.32 9.11
C ASN A 4 13.46 6.81 9.03
N ILE A 5 12.26 7.07 8.47
CA ILE A 5 11.75 8.40 8.15
C ILE A 5 10.58 8.75 9.08
N GLY A 6 10.84 9.56 10.11
CA GLY A 6 9.79 10.19 10.91
C GLY A 6 9.49 11.62 10.48
N GLY A 7 8.29 12.11 10.77
CA GLY A 7 7.94 13.53 10.59
C GLY A 7 8.68 14.48 11.55
N ILE A 8 9.22 13.97 12.67
CA ILE A 8 9.99 14.74 13.66
C ILE A 8 11.43 14.20 13.79
N VAL A 9 11.61 12.88 13.89
CA VAL A 9 12.94 12.23 14.02
C VAL A 9 13.04 10.96 13.18
N GLY A 10 14.20 10.68 12.59
CA GLY A 10 14.42 9.45 11.81
C GLY A 10 14.47 8.20 12.70
N ARG A 11 15.42 8.20 13.64
CA ARG A 11 15.61 7.17 14.67
C ARG A 11 15.62 7.81 16.05
N GLN A 12 15.18 7.09 17.10
CA GLN A 12 15.11 7.62 18.46
C GLN A 12 15.24 6.54 19.54
N SER A 13 16.27 6.71 20.38
CA SER A 13 16.48 6.04 21.67
C SER A 13 16.22 6.97 22.88
N GLY A 14 16.04 8.28 22.67
CA GLY A 14 15.80 9.29 23.72
C GLY A 14 14.34 9.42 24.19
N TYR A 15 13.95 10.60 24.68
CA TYR A 15 12.58 10.93 25.11
C TYR A 15 11.94 11.98 24.16
N LEU A 16 10.77 11.67 23.62
CA LEU A 16 9.92 12.62 22.88
C LEU A 16 8.66 12.93 23.71
N ASP A 17 8.31 14.20 23.84
CA ASP A 17 7.15 14.65 24.59
C ASP A 17 6.39 15.74 23.83
N GLY A 18 5.06 15.64 23.78
CA GLY A 18 4.17 16.66 23.19
C GLY A 18 4.43 17.01 21.72
N CYS A 19 5.14 16.17 20.97
CA CYS A 19 5.56 16.48 19.60
C CYS A 19 4.37 16.42 18.64
N LYS A 20 4.26 17.38 17.71
CA LYS A 20 3.17 17.40 16.72
C LYS A 20 3.67 17.49 15.28
N ASN A 21 3.26 16.53 14.44
CA ASN A 21 3.37 16.61 12.99
C ASN A 21 2.03 16.98 12.34
N THR A 22 2.11 17.74 11.24
CA THR A 22 0.97 18.06 10.35
C THR A 22 1.34 17.99 8.86
N ALA A 23 2.57 17.59 8.52
CA ALA A 23 3.06 17.49 7.16
C ALA A 23 3.02 16.05 6.65
N THR A 24 2.88 15.87 5.33
CA THR A 24 2.87 14.53 4.71
C THR A 24 4.24 13.88 4.76
N VAL A 25 4.37 12.74 5.44
CA VAL A 25 5.62 11.98 5.57
C VAL A 25 5.68 10.90 4.49
N ASN A 26 6.83 10.81 3.79
CA ASN A 26 7.04 9.86 2.70
C ASN A 26 8.38 9.11 2.86
N GLY A 27 8.34 7.78 2.97
CA GLY A 27 9.53 6.94 3.08
C GLY A 27 9.45 5.65 2.25
N ARG A 28 10.32 4.68 2.57
CA ARG A 28 10.24 3.31 2.04
C ARG A 28 9.95 2.30 3.14
N LYS A 29 10.82 2.22 4.14
CA LYS A 29 10.72 1.30 5.27
C LYS A 29 10.93 2.10 6.55
N ASP A 30 10.22 1.73 7.61
CA ASP A 30 10.24 2.36 8.93
C ASP A 30 9.86 3.85 8.83
N VAL A 31 8.58 4.08 8.55
CA VAL A 31 8.02 5.40 8.24
C VAL A 31 6.95 5.76 9.26
N GLY A 32 7.13 6.85 10.00
CA GLY A 32 6.18 7.28 11.04
C GLY A 32 5.83 8.76 10.97
N GLY A 33 4.63 9.13 11.42
CA GLY A 33 4.27 10.55 11.53
C GLY A 33 5.09 11.32 12.57
N ILE A 34 5.66 10.65 13.57
CA ILE A 34 6.57 11.24 14.58
C ILE A 34 7.99 10.69 14.43
N ALA A 35 8.17 9.37 14.59
CA ALA A 35 9.47 8.68 14.55
C ALA A 35 9.49 7.59 13.46
N GLY A 36 10.57 7.49 12.69
CA GLY A 36 10.73 6.43 11.69
C GLY A 36 10.91 5.06 12.34
N GLN A 37 11.97 4.93 13.12
CA GLN A 37 12.22 3.79 14.02
C GLN A 37 12.41 4.28 15.46
N MET A 38 11.87 3.53 16.41
CA MET A 38 12.06 3.71 17.84
C MET A 38 12.86 2.54 18.39
N GLU A 39 13.93 2.85 19.11
CA GLU A 39 14.85 1.90 19.71
C GLU A 39 14.62 1.84 21.23
N PRO A 40 14.79 0.67 21.86
CA PRO A 40 14.72 0.58 23.31
C PRO A 40 15.93 1.30 23.95
N GLN A 41 15.70 2.05 25.02
CA GLN A 41 16.81 2.37 25.92
C GLN A 41 17.31 1.06 26.55
N VAL A 42 18.60 0.78 26.42
CA VAL A 42 19.24 -0.37 27.08
C VAL A 42 19.99 0.14 28.32
N THR A 43 19.58 -0.35 29.49
CA THR A 43 20.22 -0.05 30.77
C THR A 43 20.95 -1.28 31.28
N LEU A 44 22.28 -1.18 31.41
CA LEU A 44 23.10 -2.18 32.08
C LEU A 44 23.07 -1.89 33.59
N ARG A 45 22.51 -2.84 34.37
CA ARG A 45 22.52 -2.79 35.83
C ARG A 45 23.52 -3.78 36.41
N TYR A 46 24.34 -3.28 37.34
CA TYR A 46 25.15 -4.12 38.22
C TYR A 46 24.41 -4.31 39.55
N ASP A 47 23.96 -5.54 39.83
CA ASP A 47 23.28 -5.82 41.10
C ASP A 47 24.30 -6.07 42.23
N LYS A 48 23.89 -5.90 43.50
CA LYS A 48 24.83 -5.62 44.61
C LYS A 48 25.90 -6.69 44.87
N ASP A 49 27.09 -6.39 44.34
CA ASP A 49 28.31 -7.17 44.29
C ASP A 49 28.71 -7.94 45.57
N LEU A 50 29.00 -9.23 45.42
CA LEU A 50 29.68 -10.07 46.41
C LEU A 50 30.99 -9.43 46.92
N LEU A 51 31.77 -8.76 46.07
CA LEU A 51 33.04 -8.15 46.47
C LEU A 51 32.84 -6.88 47.31
N ASP A 52 31.85 -6.02 47.01
CA ASP A 52 31.51 -4.89 47.89
C ASP A 52 30.85 -5.36 49.20
N GLN A 53 30.02 -6.42 49.17
CA GLN A 53 29.49 -7.06 50.38
C GLN A 53 30.62 -7.62 51.26
N LEU A 54 31.51 -8.43 50.68
CA LEU A 54 32.67 -9.01 51.37
C LEU A 54 33.59 -7.91 51.93
N TRP A 55 33.81 -6.82 51.18
CA TRP A 55 34.61 -5.68 51.66
C TRP A 55 33.94 -4.96 52.84
N GLY A 56 32.61 -4.80 52.83
CA GLY A 56 31.84 -4.21 53.93
C GLY A 56 31.81 -5.07 55.20
N GLU A 57 31.66 -6.39 55.05
CA GLU A 57 31.72 -7.32 56.19
C GLU A 57 33.15 -7.42 56.77
N LEU A 58 34.19 -7.30 55.92
CA LEU A 58 35.59 -7.17 56.34
C LEU A 58 35.90 -5.82 57.02
N ASP A 59 35.30 -4.71 56.57
CA ASP A 59 35.42 -3.41 57.24
C ASP A 59 34.80 -3.43 58.64
N THR A 60 33.62 -4.04 58.75
CA THR A 60 32.93 -4.28 60.02
C THR A 60 33.78 -5.17 60.95
N LEU A 61 34.40 -6.24 60.44
CA LEU A 61 35.34 -7.07 61.18
C LEU A 61 36.58 -6.28 61.64
N GLN A 62 37.10 -5.38 60.80
CA GLN A 62 38.23 -4.50 61.14
C GLN A 62 37.86 -3.55 62.29
N GLY A 63 36.66 -2.96 62.25
CA GLY A 63 36.11 -2.12 63.32
C GLY A 63 36.00 -2.85 64.67
N LEU A 64 35.39 -4.03 64.68
CA LEU A 64 35.27 -4.87 65.89
C LEU A 64 36.65 -5.28 66.44
N THR A 65 37.59 -5.62 65.56
CA THR A 65 38.95 -6.03 65.97
C THR A 65 39.77 -4.86 66.51
N ASN A 66 39.60 -3.65 65.97
CA ASN A 66 40.21 -2.43 66.51
C ASN A 66 39.71 -2.09 67.93
N GLN A 67 38.42 -2.31 68.21
CA GLN A 67 37.87 -2.15 69.57
C GLN A 67 38.50 -3.18 70.52
N ALA A 68 38.45 -4.47 70.17
CA ALA A 68 39.02 -5.55 70.96
C ALA A 68 40.54 -5.37 71.22
N ALA A 69 41.29 -4.85 70.25
CA ALA A 69 42.71 -4.54 70.39
C ALA A 69 42.96 -3.43 71.44
N THR A 70 42.05 -2.46 71.52
CA THR A 70 42.09 -1.34 72.47
C THR A 70 41.81 -1.82 73.89
N ASP A 71 40.73 -2.58 74.09
CA ASP A 71 40.38 -3.14 75.41
C ASP A 71 41.42 -4.19 75.87
N ALA A 72 41.99 -4.97 74.95
CA ALA A 72 43.11 -5.88 75.23
C ALA A 72 44.37 -5.16 75.68
N GLN A 73 44.61 -3.92 75.25
CA GLN A 73 45.84 -3.18 75.55
C GLN A 73 45.98 -2.84 77.05
N SER A 74 44.85 -2.74 77.75
CA SER A 74 44.80 -2.59 79.22
C SER A 74 45.06 -3.91 79.97
N SER A 75 44.70 -5.05 79.36
CA SER A 75 44.63 -6.35 80.02
C SER A 75 45.83 -7.27 79.75
N SER A 76 46.30 -7.37 78.50
CA SER A 76 47.42 -8.25 78.13
C SER A 76 48.09 -7.86 76.82
N LYS A 77 49.40 -7.58 76.90
CA LYS A 77 50.24 -7.33 75.72
C LYS A 77 50.27 -8.51 74.73
N ALA A 78 50.09 -9.74 75.21
CA ALA A 78 50.06 -10.93 74.35
C ALA A 78 48.75 -11.05 73.57
N ILE A 79 47.63 -10.61 74.14
CA ILE A 79 46.33 -10.59 73.46
C ILE A 79 46.27 -9.40 72.48
N SER A 80 46.69 -8.21 72.93
CA SER A 80 46.79 -7.01 72.07
C SER A 80 47.71 -7.25 70.85
N GLY A 81 48.81 -7.98 71.02
CA GLY A 81 49.67 -8.40 69.89
C GLY A 81 48.98 -9.33 68.90
N ARG A 82 48.14 -10.28 69.35
CA ARG A 82 47.36 -11.17 68.46
C ARG A 82 46.26 -10.43 67.70
N PHE A 83 45.56 -9.49 68.33
CA PHE A 83 44.63 -8.62 67.61
C PHE A 83 45.36 -7.72 66.61
N GLY A 84 46.56 -7.24 66.92
CA GLY A 84 47.43 -6.54 65.96
C GLY A 84 47.75 -7.35 64.71
N SER A 85 48.01 -8.65 64.85
CA SER A 85 48.12 -9.57 63.70
C SER A 85 46.80 -9.65 62.93
N LEU A 86 45.68 -9.94 63.60
CA LEU A 86 44.37 -10.07 62.92
C LEU A 86 43.97 -8.78 62.18
N ILE A 87 44.26 -7.58 62.71
CA ILE A 87 44.02 -6.30 62.00
C ILE A 87 44.85 -6.20 60.72
N SER A 88 46.10 -6.69 60.74
CA SER A 88 46.98 -6.76 59.56
C SER A 88 46.46 -7.77 58.53
N ASP A 89 45.96 -8.92 58.99
CA ASP A 89 45.43 -9.98 58.14
C ASP A 89 44.11 -9.52 57.47
N ILE A 90 43.22 -8.85 58.21
CA ILE A 90 42.00 -8.23 57.67
C ILE A 90 42.33 -7.13 56.65
N SER A 91 43.34 -6.28 56.92
CA SER A 91 43.78 -5.28 55.93
C SER A 91 44.28 -5.94 54.66
N THR A 92 45.08 -7.00 54.80
CA THR A 92 45.61 -7.77 53.66
C THR A 92 44.48 -8.42 52.86
N ALA A 93 43.43 -8.92 53.52
CA ALA A 93 42.23 -9.41 52.84
C ALA A 93 41.48 -8.30 52.09
N LYS A 94 41.26 -7.13 52.70
CA LYS A 94 40.61 -5.97 52.04
C LYS A 94 41.41 -5.45 50.83
N ASP A 95 42.74 -5.42 50.94
CA ASP A 95 43.64 -5.05 49.84
C ASP A 95 43.65 -6.12 48.73
N ALA A 96 43.51 -7.40 49.08
CA ALA A 96 43.34 -8.49 48.11
C ALA A 96 41.97 -8.42 47.40
N VAL A 97 40.87 -8.17 48.12
CA VAL A 97 39.53 -7.95 47.52
C VAL A 97 39.56 -6.76 46.57
N SER A 98 40.07 -5.60 47.01
CA SER A 98 40.14 -4.39 46.17
C SER A 98 41.04 -4.59 44.95
N GLY A 99 42.16 -5.30 45.11
CA GLY A 99 43.08 -5.62 44.02
C GLY A 99 42.52 -6.64 43.02
N LEU A 100 41.81 -7.67 43.49
CA LEU A 100 41.14 -8.65 42.65
C LEU A 100 39.97 -8.02 41.90
N SER A 101 39.12 -7.25 42.61
CA SER A 101 38.06 -6.44 42.02
C SER A 101 38.61 -5.58 40.88
N LYS A 102 39.70 -4.83 41.10
CA LYS A 102 40.31 -4.03 40.04
C LYS A 102 40.78 -4.88 38.84
N VAL A 103 41.52 -5.96 39.06
CA VAL A 103 42.05 -6.76 37.93
C VAL A 103 40.94 -7.52 37.20
N ILE A 104 39.86 -7.91 37.89
CA ILE A 104 38.64 -8.41 37.26
C ILE A 104 37.98 -7.30 36.43
N THR A 105 37.84 -6.06 36.95
CA THR A 105 37.31 -4.93 36.19
C THR A 105 38.15 -4.62 34.95
N ASP A 106 39.48 -4.58 35.08
CA ASP A 106 40.41 -4.30 33.97
C ASP A 106 40.34 -5.43 32.90
N TRP A 107 40.41 -6.71 33.30
CA TRP A 107 40.26 -7.88 32.40
C TRP A 107 38.86 -7.98 31.77
N SER A 108 37.83 -7.66 32.54
CA SER A 108 36.44 -7.69 32.07
C SER A 108 36.20 -6.58 31.06
N ASN A 109 36.71 -5.36 31.26
CA ASN A 109 36.64 -4.30 30.25
C ASN A 109 37.31 -4.71 28.93
N GLU A 110 38.51 -5.32 28.98
CA GLU A 110 39.24 -5.74 27.76
C GLU A 110 38.58 -6.91 27.01
N ASN A 111 37.85 -7.80 27.69
CA ASN A 111 37.14 -8.91 27.05
C ASN A 111 35.65 -8.66 26.81
N ILE A 112 34.99 -7.73 27.50
CA ILE A 112 33.58 -7.38 27.28
C ILE A 112 33.37 -6.93 25.83
N GLN A 113 34.26 -6.13 25.25
CA GLN A 113 34.18 -5.77 23.83
C GLN A 113 34.11 -7.01 22.92
N GLN A 114 34.88 -8.05 23.22
CA GLN A 114 34.91 -9.29 22.42
C GLN A 114 33.75 -10.25 22.72
N VAL A 115 33.27 -10.28 23.97
CA VAL A 115 32.03 -10.99 24.34
C VAL A 115 30.82 -10.30 23.70
N ASN A 116 30.83 -8.97 23.58
CA ASN A 116 29.78 -8.19 22.94
C ASN A 116 29.79 -8.37 21.42
N ASP A 117 30.94 -8.32 20.74
CA ASP A 117 31.08 -8.71 19.32
C ASP A 117 30.49 -10.09 19.06
N ILE A 118 30.83 -11.06 19.91
CA ILE A 118 30.30 -12.43 19.85
C ILE A 118 28.79 -12.45 20.07
N SER A 119 28.30 -11.78 21.12
CA SER A 119 26.87 -11.74 21.45
C SER A 119 26.06 -11.06 20.35
N ALA A 120 26.58 -9.99 19.75
CA ALA A 120 25.95 -9.29 18.62
C ALA A 120 25.88 -10.19 17.38
N ARG A 121 27.00 -10.81 16.97
CA ARG A 121 27.03 -11.77 15.84
C ARG A 121 26.09 -12.96 16.08
N ILE A 122 26.03 -13.46 17.31
CA ILE A 122 25.16 -14.58 17.70
C ILE A 122 23.69 -14.17 17.70
N SER A 123 23.32 -13.05 18.32
CA SER A 123 21.95 -12.54 18.33
C SER A 123 21.48 -12.23 16.91
N TRP A 124 22.37 -11.72 16.04
CA TRP A 124 22.09 -11.51 14.62
C TRP A 124 21.89 -12.82 13.84
N VAL A 125 22.79 -13.80 14.02
CA VAL A 125 22.60 -15.15 13.46
C VAL A 125 21.27 -15.74 13.93
N ILE A 126 20.91 -15.58 15.21
CA ILE A 126 19.64 -16.05 15.76
C ILE A 126 18.45 -15.36 15.08
N SER A 127 18.45 -14.03 14.99
CA SER A 127 17.33 -13.23 14.50
C SER A 127 17.08 -13.38 12.99
N GLU A 128 18.11 -13.59 12.17
CA GLU A 128 17.93 -13.91 10.75
C GLU A 128 17.55 -15.38 10.51
N SER A 129 18.08 -16.30 11.33
CA SER A 129 17.85 -17.74 11.16
C SER A 129 16.41 -18.18 11.37
N GLU A 130 15.67 -17.58 12.32
CA GLU A 130 14.27 -17.98 12.58
C GLU A 130 13.33 -17.74 11.37
N PRO A 131 13.28 -16.54 10.76
CA PRO A 131 12.55 -16.35 9.52
C PRO A 131 13.12 -17.14 8.33
N ILE A 132 14.40 -17.60 8.35
CA ILE A 132 14.91 -18.57 7.36
C ILE A 132 14.33 -19.97 7.61
N LEU A 133 14.28 -20.45 8.87
CA LEU A 133 13.75 -21.77 9.22
C LEU A 133 12.29 -21.97 8.78
N ASN A 134 11.45 -20.93 8.95
CA ASN A 134 10.05 -20.97 8.55
C ASN A 134 9.93 -21.01 7.01
N GLN A 135 10.65 -20.14 6.29
CA GLN A 135 10.67 -20.13 4.82
C GLN A 135 11.18 -21.46 4.23
N ILE A 136 12.21 -22.08 4.83
CA ILE A 136 12.69 -23.41 4.44
C ILE A 136 11.59 -24.47 4.62
N SER A 137 10.84 -24.42 5.73
CA SER A 137 9.80 -25.40 6.02
C SER A 137 8.59 -25.29 5.08
N ASP A 138 8.23 -24.07 4.66
CA ASP A 138 7.19 -23.85 3.64
C ASP A 138 7.65 -24.34 2.26
N VAL A 139 8.89 -24.01 1.86
CA VAL A 139 9.45 -24.46 0.58
C VAL A 139 9.55 -25.99 0.53
N ALA A 140 10.06 -26.66 1.57
CA ALA A 140 10.15 -28.12 1.62
C ALA A 140 8.78 -28.79 1.38
N LYS A 141 7.73 -28.26 2.00
CA LYS A 141 6.34 -28.74 1.83
C LYS A 141 5.81 -28.53 0.41
N VAL A 142 6.08 -27.38 -0.21
CA VAL A 142 5.71 -27.13 -1.63
C VAL A 142 6.43 -28.13 -2.54
N LEU A 143 7.69 -28.45 -2.28
CA LEU A 143 8.45 -29.41 -3.09
C LEU A 143 7.93 -30.85 -2.92
N GLU A 144 7.55 -31.27 -1.71
CA GLU A 144 6.87 -32.55 -1.49
C GLU A 144 5.52 -32.64 -2.23
N ASP A 145 4.69 -31.60 -2.15
CA ASP A 145 3.38 -31.58 -2.79
C ASP A 145 3.49 -31.58 -4.32
N VAL A 146 4.46 -30.85 -4.90
CA VAL A 146 4.74 -30.89 -6.35
C VAL A 146 5.32 -32.25 -6.77
N SER A 147 6.28 -32.81 -6.02
CA SER A 147 6.80 -34.17 -6.26
C SER A 147 5.66 -35.19 -6.34
N ARG A 148 4.74 -35.16 -5.37
CA ARG A 148 3.56 -36.05 -5.33
C ARG A 148 2.64 -35.91 -6.56
N MET A 149 2.45 -34.69 -7.06
CA MET A 149 1.67 -34.45 -8.30
C MET A 149 2.38 -35.00 -9.55
N LEU A 150 3.71 -34.83 -9.66
CA LEU A 150 4.48 -35.38 -10.79
C LEU A 150 4.50 -36.91 -10.77
N ALA A 151 4.65 -37.55 -9.60
CA ALA A 151 4.55 -39.00 -9.44
C ALA A 151 3.18 -39.56 -9.88
N GLN A 152 2.08 -38.92 -9.45
CA GLN A 152 0.72 -39.33 -9.85
C GLN A 152 0.49 -39.16 -11.36
N THR A 153 1.04 -38.10 -11.95
CA THR A 153 0.98 -37.87 -13.40
C THR A 153 1.80 -38.91 -14.16
N SER A 154 2.98 -39.29 -13.65
CA SER A 154 3.84 -40.37 -14.16
C SER A 154 3.11 -41.72 -14.15
N GLU A 155 2.51 -42.11 -13.03
CA GLU A 155 1.73 -43.37 -12.91
C GLU A 155 0.55 -43.41 -13.89
N THR A 156 -0.10 -42.27 -14.13
CA THR A 156 -1.21 -42.15 -15.09
C THR A 156 -0.75 -42.30 -16.56
N LEU A 157 0.49 -41.94 -16.88
CA LEU A 157 1.08 -42.05 -18.22
C LEU A 157 1.80 -43.39 -18.45
N ALA A 158 2.10 -44.14 -17.39
CA ALA A 158 2.75 -45.44 -17.48
C ALA A 158 1.89 -46.44 -18.29
N GLY A 159 2.40 -46.88 -19.43
CA GLY A 159 1.69 -47.74 -20.38
C GLY A 159 0.93 -47.00 -21.49
N ALA A 160 0.88 -45.66 -21.49
CA ALA A 160 0.22 -44.84 -22.51
C ALA A 160 1.04 -44.72 -23.82
N GLY A 161 1.53 -45.85 -24.34
CA GLY A 161 2.37 -45.93 -25.53
C GLY A 161 3.83 -45.53 -25.30
N GLU A 162 4.59 -45.42 -26.39
CA GLU A 162 6.04 -45.14 -26.35
C GLU A 162 6.34 -43.73 -25.79
N LEU A 163 5.64 -42.71 -26.30
CA LEU A 163 5.74 -41.32 -25.82
C LEU A 163 5.23 -41.16 -24.38
N GLY A 164 4.14 -41.85 -24.00
CA GLY A 164 3.62 -41.84 -22.63
C GLY A 164 4.62 -42.43 -21.62
N ASN A 165 5.29 -43.52 -21.99
CA ASN A 165 6.38 -44.10 -21.20
C ASN A 165 7.61 -43.17 -21.11
N ALA A 166 7.93 -42.42 -22.17
CA ALA A 166 9.00 -41.43 -22.15
C ALA A 166 8.66 -40.25 -21.22
N ALA A 167 7.45 -39.70 -21.35
CA ALA A 167 6.93 -38.65 -20.47
C ALA A 167 6.90 -39.10 -19.00
N ALA A 168 6.41 -40.31 -18.71
CA ALA A 168 6.44 -40.89 -17.36
C ALA A 168 7.88 -41.05 -16.83
N SER A 169 8.83 -41.49 -17.66
CA SER A 169 10.23 -41.64 -17.24
C SER A 169 10.88 -40.30 -16.88
N GLU A 170 10.58 -39.22 -17.59
CA GLU A 170 11.08 -37.88 -17.27
C GLU A 170 10.33 -37.28 -16.07
N LEU A 171 9.00 -37.45 -15.96
CA LEU A 171 8.22 -37.03 -14.79
C LEU A 171 8.68 -37.72 -13.50
N GLN A 172 9.08 -38.98 -13.56
CA GLN A 172 9.64 -39.68 -12.40
C GLN A 172 10.96 -39.04 -11.97
N LYS A 173 11.89 -38.78 -12.90
CA LYS A 173 13.17 -38.11 -12.58
C LYS A 173 12.96 -36.70 -12.02
N ALA A 174 11.96 -35.98 -12.51
CA ALA A 174 11.56 -34.71 -11.93
C ALA A 174 11.03 -34.90 -10.49
N SER A 175 10.14 -35.86 -10.26
CA SER A 175 9.62 -36.22 -8.92
C SER A 175 10.73 -36.58 -7.94
N ASP A 176 11.69 -37.41 -8.37
CA ASP A 176 12.84 -37.86 -7.58
C ASP A 176 13.73 -36.66 -7.21
N ALA A 177 14.07 -35.82 -8.20
CA ALA A 177 14.88 -34.62 -7.97
C ALA A 177 14.19 -33.58 -7.06
N LEU A 178 12.87 -33.44 -7.11
CA LEU A 178 12.13 -32.62 -6.14
C LEU A 178 12.16 -33.20 -4.72
N GLN A 179 12.17 -34.52 -4.58
CA GLN A 179 12.29 -35.17 -3.27
C GLN A 179 13.70 -35.00 -2.71
N ASP A 180 14.75 -35.08 -3.53
CA ASP A 180 16.11 -34.71 -3.12
C ASP A 180 16.19 -33.24 -2.69
N ALA A 181 15.58 -32.32 -3.44
CA ALA A 181 15.54 -30.90 -3.06
C ALA A 181 14.82 -30.65 -1.71
N ALA A 182 13.74 -31.38 -1.43
CA ALA A 182 13.07 -31.33 -0.12
C ALA A 182 13.93 -31.91 1.01
N ASN A 183 14.63 -33.03 0.77
CA ASN A 183 15.58 -33.62 1.71
C ASN A 183 16.74 -32.65 2.04
N TYR A 184 17.26 -31.94 1.03
CA TYR A 184 18.27 -30.91 1.24
C TYR A 184 17.73 -29.67 1.96
N ALA A 185 16.46 -29.29 1.77
CA ALA A 185 15.81 -28.22 2.53
C ALA A 185 15.69 -28.57 4.03
N GLU A 186 15.21 -29.77 4.38
CA GLU A 186 15.22 -30.24 5.79
C GLU A 186 16.65 -30.38 6.34
N SER A 187 17.63 -30.71 5.50
CA SER A 187 19.05 -30.70 5.91
C SER A 187 19.54 -29.29 6.27
N CYS A 188 19.17 -28.27 5.49
CA CYS A 188 19.43 -26.86 5.83
C CYS A 188 18.81 -26.48 7.17
N LYS A 189 17.54 -26.86 7.39
CA LYS A 189 16.78 -26.63 8.62
C LYS A 189 17.42 -27.31 9.83
N SER A 190 18.01 -28.49 9.65
CA SER A 190 18.76 -29.21 10.69
C SER A 190 20.07 -28.50 11.03
N HIS A 191 20.93 -28.21 10.03
CA HIS A 191 22.21 -27.54 10.24
C HIS A 191 22.03 -26.12 10.83
N LEU A 192 20.99 -25.40 10.41
CA LEU A 192 20.68 -24.07 10.93
C LEU A 192 20.22 -24.13 12.40
N ARG A 193 19.54 -25.21 12.82
CA ARG A 193 19.25 -25.48 14.23
C ARG A 193 20.49 -25.87 15.03
N SER A 194 21.42 -26.65 14.46
CA SER A 194 22.72 -26.94 15.10
C SER A 194 23.56 -25.68 15.30
N ALA A 195 23.57 -24.77 14.32
CA ALA A 195 24.21 -23.46 14.42
C ALA A 195 23.56 -22.61 15.53
N LEU A 196 22.22 -22.50 15.54
CA LEU A 196 21.47 -21.81 16.60
C LEU A 196 21.77 -22.34 18.01
N GLU A 197 21.83 -23.66 18.18
CA GLU A 197 22.07 -24.27 19.50
C GLU A 197 23.53 -24.10 19.94
N SER A 198 24.49 -24.22 19.01
CA SER A 198 25.90 -23.89 19.26
C SER A 198 26.08 -22.41 19.60
N ALA A 199 25.27 -21.53 19.02
CA ALA A 199 25.29 -20.09 19.30
C ALA A 199 24.78 -19.80 20.72
N LYS A 200 23.71 -20.47 21.19
CA LYS A 200 23.25 -20.37 22.58
C LYS A 200 24.27 -20.89 23.60
N GLN A 201 25.01 -21.96 23.29
CA GLN A 201 26.05 -22.50 24.20
C GLN A 201 27.14 -21.47 24.53
N ILE A 202 27.43 -20.55 23.61
CA ILE A 202 28.38 -19.45 23.84
C ILE A 202 27.78 -18.39 24.77
N LEU A 203 26.49 -18.06 24.63
CA LEU A 203 25.77 -17.18 25.56
C LEU A 203 25.70 -17.79 26.97
N ASN A 204 25.71 -19.12 27.08
CA ASN A 204 25.74 -19.86 28.35
C ASN A 204 27.15 -19.97 28.98
N GLY A 205 28.18 -19.35 28.39
CA GLY A 205 29.53 -19.31 28.95
C GLY A 205 30.40 -20.56 28.74
N GLU A 206 30.01 -21.48 27.85
CA GLU A 206 30.89 -22.59 27.44
C GLU A 206 32.03 -22.10 26.52
N SER A 207 33.06 -22.93 26.31
CA SER A 207 34.32 -22.60 25.59
C SER A 207 34.06 -21.84 24.27
N PRO A 208 34.28 -20.50 24.21
CA PRO A 208 33.84 -19.71 23.06
C PRO A 208 34.57 -20.09 21.76
N ALA A 209 35.83 -20.51 21.85
CA ALA A 209 36.66 -20.84 20.69
C ALA A 209 36.16 -22.09 19.94
N ASP A 210 35.67 -23.10 20.65
CA ASP A 210 35.17 -24.34 20.04
C ASP A 210 33.75 -24.14 19.49
N ALA A 211 32.89 -23.44 20.24
CA ALA A 211 31.50 -23.23 19.85
C ALA A 211 31.32 -22.19 18.73
N VAL A 212 32.08 -21.08 18.69
CA VAL A 212 32.09 -20.15 17.53
C VAL A 212 32.50 -20.88 16.26
N LYS A 213 33.47 -21.81 16.37
CA LYS A 213 33.86 -22.66 15.23
C LYS A 213 32.73 -23.59 14.79
N ASN A 214 32.02 -24.22 15.73
CA ASN A 214 30.88 -25.09 15.40
C ASN A 214 29.76 -24.30 14.69
N VAL A 215 29.45 -23.08 15.12
CA VAL A 215 28.50 -22.19 14.42
C VAL A 215 28.94 -21.97 12.97
N LEU A 216 30.21 -21.66 12.72
CA LEU A 216 30.74 -21.43 11.38
C LEU A 216 30.77 -22.71 10.52
N ASP A 217 31.15 -23.86 11.08
CA ASP A 217 31.16 -25.15 10.38
C ASP A 217 29.71 -25.57 9.99
N GLU A 218 28.73 -25.40 10.89
CA GLU A 218 27.31 -25.68 10.63
C GLU A 218 26.70 -24.69 9.61
N LEU A 219 27.00 -23.39 9.68
CA LEU A 219 26.54 -22.41 8.67
C LEU A 219 27.11 -22.69 7.27
N ASN A 220 28.34 -23.20 7.17
CA ASN A 220 28.89 -23.71 5.90
C ASN A 220 28.20 -24.99 5.42
N ALA A 221 27.73 -25.86 6.34
CA ALA A 221 26.89 -27.00 6.00
C ALA A 221 25.50 -26.57 5.50
N VAL A 222 24.86 -25.56 6.10
CA VAL A 222 23.61 -24.94 5.60
C VAL A 222 23.79 -24.45 4.17
N LYS A 223 24.85 -23.68 3.89
CA LYS A 223 25.17 -23.18 2.55
C LYS A 223 25.37 -24.30 1.53
N SER A 224 26.05 -25.38 1.93
CA SER A 224 26.31 -26.53 1.06
C SER A 224 25.06 -27.36 0.79
N ALA A 225 24.24 -27.61 1.81
CA ALA A 225 22.96 -28.28 1.67
C ALA A 225 21.99 -27.48 0.79
N ALA A 226 21.95 -26.15 0.96
CA ALA A 226 21.15 -25.27 0.13
C ALA A 226 21.56 -25.42 -1.35
N GLN A 227 22.86 -25.30 -1.66
CA GLN A 227 23.38 -25.43 -3.03
C GLN A 227 22.93 -26.73 -3.71
N ASN A 228 23.01 -27.87 -3.01
CA ASN A 228 22.52 -29.14 -3.54
C ASN A 228 21.00 -29.11 -3.83
N ALA A 229 20.19 -28.45 -2.99
CA ALA A 229 18.77 -28.28 -3.23
C ALA A 229 18.48 -27.52 -4.54
N LYS A 230 19.27 -26.49 -4.87
CA LYS A 230 19.15 -25.77 -6.15
C LYS A 230 19.50 -26.66 -7.33
N ASP A 231 20.61 -27.38 -7.27
CA ASP A 231 21.06 -28.24 -8.37
C ASP A 231 20.02 -29.35 -8.65
N SER A 232 19.39 -29.87 -7.60
CA SER A 232 18.21 -30.76 -7.70
C SER A 232 16.98 -30.06 -8.30
N LEU A 233 16.68 -28.80 -7.96
CA LEU A 233 15.57 -28.04 -8.55
C LEU A 233 15.78 -27.71 -10.03
N GLU A 234 17.00 -27.32 -10.44
CA GLU A 234 17.34 -27.11 -11.86
C GLU A 234 17.25 -28.42 -12.66
N SER A 235 17.63 -29.55 -12.04
CA SER A 235 17.44 -30.90 -12.61
C SER A 235 15.95 -31.26 -12.76
N ALA A 236 15.12 -30.97 -11.76
CA ALA A 236 13.68 -31.20 -11.81
C ALA A 236 12.99 -30.36 -12.91
N ILE A 237 13.36 -29.08 -13.06
CA ILE A 237 12.86 -28.21 -14.13
C ILE A 237 13.27 -28.75 -15.51
N THR A 238 14.51 -29.23 -15.65
CA THR A 238 15.02 -29.81 -16.90
C THR A 238 14.23 -31.06 -17.31
N HIS A 239 14.02 -31.99 -16.37
CA HIS A 239 13.19 -33.17 -16.62
C HIS A 239 11.72 -32.81 -16.87
N GLY A 240 11.23 -31.73 -16.25
CA GLY A 240 9.91 -31.15 -16.53
C GLY A 240 9.75 -30.71 -17.99
N GLU A 241 10.64 -29.88 -18.51
CA GLU A 241 10.56 -29.42 -19.91
C GLU A 241 10.75 -30.57 -20.92
N ASN A 242 11.51 -31.61 -20.58
CA ASN A 242 11.60 -32.85 -21.38
C ASN A 242 10.25 -33.59 -21.43
N ALA A 243 9.65 -33.93 -20.28
CA ALA A 243 8.35 -34.61 -20.22
C ALA A 243 7.23 -33.82 -20.90
N LYS A 244 7.23 -32.49 -20.77
CA LYS A 244 6.33 -31.57 -21.47
C LYS A 244 6.48 -31.67 -22.99
N THR A 245 7.69 -31.86 -23.52
CA THR A 245 7.96 -32.03 -24.95
C THR A 245 7.42 -33.38 -25.48
N GLU A 246 7.57 -34.45 -24.70
CA GLU A 246 6.96 -35.76 -25.00
C GLU A 246 5.42 -35.68 -24.97
N LEU A 247 4.83 -35.02 -23.96
CA LEU A 247 3.38 -34.80 -23.84
C LEU A 247 2.79 -33.97 -24.98
N GLN A 248 3.48 -32.91 -25.44
CA GLN A 248 3.08 -32.17 -26.64
C GLN A 248 3.06 -33.06 -27.89
N SER A 249 3.97 -34.03 -27.98
CA SER A 249 4.06 -34.98 -29.08
C SER A 249 2.95 -36.05 -29.07
N MET A 250 2.24 -36.23 -27.94
CA MET A 250 1.08 -37.13 -27.81
C MET A 250 -0.25 -36.53 -28.34
N GLY A 251 -0.29 -35.24 -28.65
CA GLY A 251 -1.51 -34.57 -29.16
C GLY A 251 -2.65 -34.59 -28.14
N GLU A 252 -3.89 -34.88 -28.59
CA GLU A 252 -5.09 -34.84 -27.74
C GLU A 252 -4.98 -35.71 -26.47
N GLN A 253 -4.23 -36.83 -26.53
CA GLN A 253 -4.04 -37.72 -25.38
C GLN A 253 -3.08 -37.17 -24.31
N GLY A 254 -2.28 -36.15 -24.62
CA GLY A 254 -1.36 -35.51 -23.67
C GLY A 254 -1.95 -34.30 -22.93
N ILE A 255 -3.09 -33.76 -23.36
CA ILE A 255 -3.59 -32.43 -22.92
C ILE A 255 -3.89 -32.38 -21.41
N GLU A 256 -4.50 -33.42 -20.85
CA GLU A 256 -4.87 -33.46 -19.43
C GLU A 256 -3.63 -33.48 -18.52
N ALA A 257 -2.68 -34.39 -18.82
CA ALA A 257 -1.40 -34.45 -18.12
C ALA A 257 -0.58 -33.16 -18.30
N LEU A 258 -0.60 -32.54 -19.48
CA LEU A 258 0.11 -31.27 -19.74
C LEU A 258 -0.49 -30.09 -18.95
N ASN A 259 -1.80 -30.08 -18.69
CA ASN A 259 -2.44 -29.10 -17.81
C ASN A 259 -2.01 -29.28 -16.34
N LEU A 260 -2.10 -30.50 -15.81
CA LEU A 260 -1.62 -30.84 -14.46
C LEU A 260 -0.14 -30.50 -14.29
N MET A 261 0.67 -30.84 -15.28
CA MET A 261 2.09 -30.51 -15.33
C MET A 261 2.36 -29.01 -15.36
N THR A 262 1.56 -28.23 -16.10
CA THR A 262 1.71 -26.76 -16.14
C THR A 262 1.45 -26.14 -14.77
N GLN A 263 0.48 -26.66 -14.02
CA GLN A 263 0.21 -26.24 -12.65
C GLN A 263 1.34 -26.64 -11.67
N ALA A 264 1.82 -27.88 -11.77
CA ALA A 264 2.96 -28.36 -11.00
C ALA A 264 4.24 -27.52 -11.25
N MET A 265 4.54 -27.22 -12.52
CA MET A 265 5.66 -26.35 -12.92
C MET A 265 5.48 -24.89 -12.49
N HIS A 266 4.24 -24.38 -12.42
CA HIS A 266 3.99 -23.04 -11.87
C HIS A 266 4.33 -22.98 -10.38
N ASN A 267 3.85 -23.95 -9.59
CA ASN A 267 4.14 -24.04 -8.17
C ASN A 267 5.64 -24.28 -7.90
N LEU A 268 6.30 -25.08 -8.74
CA LEU A 268 7.76 -25.28 -8.69
C LEU A 268 8.53 -23.97 -8.91
N ASN A 269 8.13 -23.14 -9.88
CA ASN A 269 8.77 -21.84 -10.12
C ASN A 269 8.59 -20.87 -8.94
N GLN A 270 7.44 -20.89 -8.25
CA GLN A 270 7.26 -20.13 -6.99
C GLN A 270 8.17 -20.66 -5.87
N GLY A 271 8.25 -21.99 -5.70
CA GLY A 271 9.15 -22.63 -4.75
C GLY A 271 10.63 -22.31 -5.01
N MET A 272 11.05 -22.29 -6.28
CA MET A 272 12.40 -21.92 -6.70
C MET A 272 12.72 -20.45 -6.43
N SER A 273 11.77 -19.53 -6.63
CA SER A 273 11.94 -18.10 -6.29
C SER A 273 12.03 -17.88 -4.77
N SER A 274 11.25 -18.64 -3.99
CA SER A 274 11.29 -18.61 -2.52
C SER A 274 12.61 -19.19 -2.00
N MET A 275 13.07 -20.30 -2.59
CA MET A 275 14.38 -20.89 -2.29
C MET A 275 15.52 -19.93 -2.64
N GLY A 276 15.47 -19.24 -3.79
CA GLY A 276 16.43 -18.19 -4.15
C GLY A 276 16.52 -17.06 -3.12
N THR A 277 15.38 -16.66 -2.54
CA THR A 277 15.34 -15.67 -1.45
C THR A 277 15.98 -16.22 -0.17
N VAL A 278 15.74 -17.49 0.15
CA VAL A 278 16.40 -18.19 1.27
C VAL A 278 17.92 -18.30 1.05
N PHE A 279 18.36 -18.57 -0.17
CA PHE A 279 19.78 -18.59 -0.55
C PHE A 279 20.48 -17.26 -0.30
N ASP A 280 19.93 -16.15 -0.81
CA ASP A 280 20.56 -14.84 -0.70
C ASP A 280 20.68 -14.42 0.78
N ARG A 281 19.68 -14.78 1.61
CA ARG A 281 19.73 -14.58 3.06
C ARG A 281 20.77 -15.48 3.75
N ILE A 282 20.82 -16.78 3.46
CA ILE A 282 21.86 -17.69 3.99
C ILE A 282 23.27 -17.23 3.56
N ALA A 283 23.42 -16.79 2.32
CA ALA A 283 24.68 -16.28 1.80
C ALA A 283 25.09 -14.99 2.53
N SER A 284 24.15 -14.08 2.79
CA SER A 284 24.39 -12.90 3.63
C SER A 284 24.80 -13.29 5.05
N VAL A 285 24.11 -14.23 5.70
CA VAL A 285 24.46 -14.74 7.04
C VAL A 285 25.89 -15.28 7.09
N VAL A 286 26.29 -16.07 6.09
CA VAL A 286 27.65 -16.61 6.01
C VAL A 286 28.69 -15.54 5.67
N SER A 287 28.39 -14.57 4.80
CA SER A 287 29.36 -13.54 4.41
C SER A 287 29.65 -12.58 5.56
N THR A 288 28.64 -12.03 6.23
CA THR A 288 28.83 -11.08 7.35
C THR A 288 29.70 -11.70 8.45
N VAL A 289 29.35 -12.90 8.92
CA VAL A 289 30.12 -13.61 9.98
C VAL A 289 31.56 -13.92 9.55
N ALA A 290 31.84 -14.06 8.25
CA ALA A 290 33.17 -14.38 7.71
C ALA A 290 34.00 -13.16 7.27
N GLU A 291 33.36 -12.00 7.04
CA GLU A 291 34.02 -10.74 6.65
C GLU A 291 34.39 -9.88 7.87
N GLU A 292 33.69 -10.06 9.00
CA GLU A 292 34.03 -9.43 10.27
C GLU A 292 35.36 -9.92 10.87
N PRO A 293 36.06 -9.07 11.67
CA PRO A 293 37.36 -9.41 12.23
C PRO A 293 37.31 -10.63 13.16
N ALA A 294 38.38 -11.42 13.14
CA ALA A 294 38.51 -12.62 13.97
C ALA A 294 38.59 -12.27 15.46
N ILE A 295 37.63 -12.77 16.26
CA ILE A 295 37.62 -12.57 17.71
C ILE A 295 38.84 -13.28 18.33
N THR A 296 39.55 -12.59 19.21
CA THR A 296 40.84 -13.00 19.78
C THR A 296 40.86 -12.76 21.29
N PHE A 297 40.04 -13.53 22.01
CA PHE A 297 39.92 -13.47 23.47
C PHE A 297 41.28 -13.37 24.15
N THR A 298 41.45 -12.38 25.02
CA THR A 298 42.56 -12.33 25.96
C THR A 298 42.29 -13.39 27.02
N PRO A 299 43.08 -14.49 27.12
CA PRO A 299 42.80 -15.54 28.10
C PRO A 299 42.84 -14.96 29.52
N ILE A 300 42.17 -15.61 30.47
CA ILE A 300 42.37 -15.30 31.90
C ILE A 300 43.85 -15.52 32.21
N ASP A 301 44.57 -14.41 32.35
CA ASP A 301 46.01 -14.43 32.53
C ASP A 301 46.37 -14.75 33.99
N SER A 302 47.67 -14.94 34.23
CA SER A 302 48.16 -15.23 35.58
C SER A 302 47.88 -14.15 36.62
N SER A 303 47.54 -12.90 36.24
CA SER A 303 47.25 -11.82 37.19
C SER A 303 45.87 -11.96 37.87
N VAL A 304 44.84 -12.44 37.16
CA VAL A 304 43.52 -12.74 37.76
C VAL A 304 43.68 -13.91 38.74
N THR A 305 44.22 -15.04 38.28
CA THR A 305 44.37 -16.25 39.10
C THR A 305 45.27 -16.00 40.31
N SER A 306 46.43 -15.34 40.15
CA SER A 306 47.31 -15.07 41.29
C SER A 306 46.72 -14.06 42.28
N ARG A 307 45.79 -13.19 41.87
CA ARG A 307 45.02 -12.37 42.81
C ARG A 307 43.89 -13.13 43.50
N GLY A 308 43.30 -14.12 42.83
CA GLY A 308 42.43 -15.12 43.47
C GLY A 308 43.19 -15.90 44.56
N ASP A 309 44.35 -16.46 44.21
CA ASP A 309 45.25 -17.15 45.15
C ASP A 309 45.68 -16.24 46.31
N THR A 310 45.91 -14.95 46.04
CA THR A 310 46.25 -13.94 47.06
C THR A 310 45.08 -13.69 48.01
N LEU A 311 43.84 -13.61 47.48
CA LEU A 311 42.63 -13.42 48.29
C LEU A 311 42.33 -14.64 49.15
N ASP A 312 42.37 -15.86 48.58
CA ASP A 312 42.22 -17.11 49.35
C ASP A 312 43.29 -17.23 50.44
N SER A 313 44.56 -16.94 50.10
CA SER A 313 45.66 -16.93 51.07
C SER A 313 45.43 -15.94 52.21
N ALA A 314 44.90 -14.74 51.92
CA ALA A 314 44.65 -13.70 52.90
C ALA A 314 43.44 -14.02 53.81
N LEU A 315 42.33 -14.47 53.22
CA LEU A 315 41.15 -14.93 53.97
C LEU A 315 41.47 -16.15 54.83
N SER A 316 42.22 -17.12 54.30
CA SER A 316 42.71 -18.27 55.05
C SER A 316 43.61 -17.87 56.23
N GLN A 317 44.52 -16.89 56.05
CA GLN A 317 45.35 -16.38 57.14
C GLN A 317 44.51 -15.65 58.21
N MET A 318 43.60 -14.76 57.78
CA MET A 318 42.67 -14.05 58.67
C MET A 318 41.82 -15.01 59.52
N LEU A 319 41.22 -16.03 58.89
CA LEU A 319 40.41 -17.05 59.57
C LEU A 319 41.26 -17.85 60.57
N ASN A 320 42.47 -18.27 60.18
CA ASN A 320 43.39 -18.97 61.09
C ASN A 320 43.82 -18.08 62.29
N SER A 321 44.01 -16.77 62.09
CA SER A 321 44.27 -15.82 63.18
C SER A 321 43.06 -15.65 64.11
N ALA A 322 41.85 -15.58 63.56
CA ALA A 322 40.61 -15.50 64.34
C ALA A 322 40.36 -16.77 65.18
N TYR A 323 40.47 -17.96 64.60
CA TYR A 323 40.40 -19.22 65.35
C TYR A 323 41.57 -19.38 66.34
N GLY A 324 42.77 -18.89 66.00
CA GLY A 324 43.94 -18.88 66.89
C GLY A 324 43.80 -17.99 68.13
N LEU A 325 42.93 -16.98 68.09
CA LEU A 325 42.55 -16.16 69.26
C LEU A 325 41.65 -16.94 70.24
N GLN A 326 40.78 -17.83 69.75
CA GLN A 326 39.85 -18.63 70.56
C GLN A 326 40.57 -19.40 71.69
N GLY A 327 41.69 -20.05 71.36
CA GLY A 327 42.50 -20.79 72.34
C GLY A 327 43.27 -19.92 73.35
N SER A 328 43.29 -18.60 73.17
CA SER A 328 44.10 -17.66 73.96
C SER A 328 43.30 -16.79 74.94
N ILE A 329 41.96 -16.76 74.84
CA ILE A 329 41.11 -15.80 75.56
C ILE A 329 40.47 -16.36 76.85
N SER A 330 40.63 -17.65 77.13
CA SER A 330 39.98 -18.43 78.21
C SER A 330 40.21 -17.99 79.67
N SER A 331 40.94 -16.89 79.91
CA SER A 331 41.19 -16.27 81.22
C SER A 331 41.10 -14.74 81.21
N SER A 332 40.40 -14.16 80.22
CA SER A 332 40.26 -12.71 80.02
C SER A 332 39.09 -12.08 80.80
N SER A 333 38.98 -10.76 80.75
CA SER A 333 37.82 -10.01 81.28
C SER A 333 36.55 -10.24 80.45
N ASP A 334 35.38 -10.10 81.07
CA ASP A 334 34.06 -10.27 80.42
C ASP A 334 33.90 -9.40 79.16
N THR A 335 34.46 -8.18 79.14
CA THR A 335 34.47 -7.30 77.95
C THR A 335 35.14 -7.99 76.76
N LEU A 336 36.36 -8.49 76.95
CA LEU A 336 37.15 -9.17 75.91
C LEU A 336 36.53 -10.48 75.43
N ILE A 337 35.74 -11.13 76.30
CA ILE A 337 34.95 -12.31 75.92
C ILE A 337 33.78 -11.89 75.02
N GLY A 338 33.12 -10.76 75.31
CA GLY A 338 32.11 -10.15 74.45
C GLY A 338 32.66 -9.68 73.09
N ASP A 339 33.79 -8.98 73.08
CA ASP A 339 34.46 -8.51 71.86
C ASP A 339 34.84 -9.70 70.96
N PHE A 340 35.39 -10.77 71.54
CA PHE A 340 35.71 -11.98 70.81
C PHE A 340 34.47 -12.71 70.26
N GLN A 341 33.35 -12.72 71.00
CA GLN A 341 32.07 -13.25 70.49
C GLN A 341 31.55 -12.43 69.28
N ALA A 342 31.71 -11.11 69.30
CA ALA A 342 31.35 -10.24 68.17
C ALA A 342 32.23 -10.52 66.95
N ILE A 343 33.56 -10.59 67.13
CA ILE A 343 34.52 -10.93 66.06
C ILE A 343 34.22 -12.31 65.47
N ASN A 344 34.02 -13.34 66.31
CA ASN A 344 33.75 -14.69 65.84
C ASN A 344 32.39 -14.80 65.10
N LYS A 345 31.37 -14.05 65.55
CA LYS A 345 30.10 -13.95 64.81
C LYS A 345 30.33 -13.30 63.43
N GLN A 346 31.12 -12.23 63.38
CA GLN A 346 31.40 -11.51 62.13
C GLN A 346 32.23 -12.36 61.15
N SER A 347 33.19 -13.15 61.65
CA SER A 347 33.90 -14.13 60.82
C SER A 347 32.97 -15.22 60.27
N GLN A 348 31.93 -15.62 61.01
CA GLN A 348 30.92 -16.56 60.51
C GLN A 348 30.08 -15.94 59.39
N VAL A 349 29.65 -14.67 59.51
CA VAL A 349 28.91 -13.95 58.44
C VAL A 349 29.72 -13.93 57.13
N ILE A 350 31.03 -13.69 57.20
CA ILE A 350 31.92 -13.72 56.04
C ILE A 350 32.00 -15.12 55.41
N VAL A 351 32.04 -16.18 56.22
CA VAL A 351 32.04 -17.57 55.74
C VAL A 351 30.69 -17.96 55.11
N ASP A 352 29.58 -17.55 55.74
CA ASP A 352 28.23 -17.83 55.27
C ASP A 352 27.96 -17.12 53.93
N LEU A 353 28.37 -15.85 53.79
CA LEU A 353 28.30 -15.07 52.54
C LEU A 353 29.03 -15.77 51.38
N LEU A 354 30.26 -16.24 51.62
CA LEU A 354 31.06 -16.94 50.61
C LEU A 354 30.43 -18.28 50.20
N GLN A 355 29.78 -19.00 51.13
CA GLN A 355 29.10 -20.27 50.82
C GLN A 355 27.76 -20.07 50.12
N GLN A 356 26.98 -19.06 50.51
CA GLN A 356 25.69 -18.74 49.90
C GLN A 356 25.86 -18.40 48.41
N GLN A 357 26.78 -17.49 48.10
CA GLN A 357 27.03 -17.07 46.71
C GLN A 357 27.52 -18.23 45.83
N MET A 358 28.39 -19.12 46.37
CA MET A 358 28.81 -20.35 45.68
C MET A 358 27.68 -21.34 45.36
N GLU A 359 26.49 -21.20 45.95
CA GLU A 359 25.32 -22.03 45.65
C GLU A 359 24.27 -21.30 44.79
N GLU A 360 24.20 -19.97 44.90
CA GLU A 360 23.36 -19.10 44.07
C GLU A 360 23.86 -19.03 42.61
N THR A 361 25.19 -18.99 42.37
CA THR A 361 25.74 -19.01 40.99
C THR A 361 25.47 -20.33 40.24
N LYS A 362 24.96 -21.38 40.91
CA LYS A 362 24.62 -22.67 40.29
C LYS A 362 23.17 -22.79 39.83
N GLN A 363 22.34 -21.76 40.04
CA GLN A 363 20.88 -21.85 39.93
C GLN A 363 20.22 -20.79 39.02
N LYS A 364 21.01 -19.94 38.34
CA LYS A 364 20.49 -18.96 37.36
C LYS A 364 20.41 -19.58 35.97
N ASP A 365 19.32 -19.29 35.25
CA ASP A 365 19.13 -19.67 33.84
C ASP A 365 19.34 -18.45 32.92
N ALA A 366 19.55 -18.69 31.62
CA ALA A 366 19.87 -17.65 30.64
C ALA A 366 18.80 -16.54 30.48
N GLY A 367 17.58 -16.75 30.98
CA GLY A 367 16.52 -15.73 30.99
C GLY A 367 16.72 -14.60 32.00
N ASP A 368 17.48 -14.83 33.07
CA ASP A 368 17.60 -13.86 34.20
C ASP A 368 18.48 -12.63 33.86
N PHE A 369 19.03 -12.55 32.66
CA PHE A 369 19.98 -11.52 32.22
C PHE A 369 19.37 -10.43 31.31
N PHE A 370 18.16 -10.64 30.78
CA PHE A 370 17.47 -9.70 29.89
C PHE A 370 16.00 -9.53 30.28
N GLU A 371 15.56 -8.29 30.53
CA GLU A 371 14.21 -7.97 31.00
C GLU A 371 13.62 -6.76 30.27
N ASP A 372 12.44 -6.92 29.64
CA ASP A 372 11.66 -5.82 29.07
C ASP A 372 10.75 -5.22 30.16
N ILE A 373 11.15 -4.08 30.70
CA ILE A 373 10.43 -3.36 31.77
C ILE A 373 9.36 -2.39 31.23
N SER A 374 9.08 -2.41 29.92
CA SER A 374 8.20 -1.42 29.28
C SER A 374 6.75 -1.49 29.74
N ASP A 375 6.26 -2.66 30.15
CA ASP A 375 4.92 -2.76 30.75
C ASP A 375 4.89 -2.23 32.20
N GLU A 376 6.02 -2.28 32.92
CA GLU A 376 6.14 -1.79 34.30
C GLU A 376 6.36 -0.26 34.41
N ASP A 377 6.66 0.43 33.29
CA ASP A 377 6.84 1.90 33.28
C ASP A 377 5.71 2.64 34.04
N THR A 378 6.12 3.31 35.13
CA THR A 378 5.27 4.04 36.07
C THR A 378 4.91 5.45 35.62
N GLY A 379 5.44 5.91 34.49
CA GLY A 379 5.10 7.20 33.88
C GLY A 379 6.19 8.27 33.98
N GLU A 380 7.35 7.99 34.58
CA GLU A 380 8.46 8.95 34.67
C GLU A 380 9.08 9.27 33.29
N SER A 381 9.80 10.39 33.19
CA SER A 381 10.48 10.84 31.97
C SER A 381 11.81 10.11 31.76
N ALA A 382 11.71 8.85 31.34
CA ALA A 382 12.85 8.04 30.90
C ALA A 382 13.12 8.18 29.39
N SER A 383 14.30 7.76 28.94
CA SER A 383 14.59 7.56 27.51
C SER A 383 13.88 6.30 27.00
N GLY A 384 13.96 6.03 25.69
CA GLY A 384 13.21 4.95 25.04
C GLY A 384 11.70 5.20 25.07
N LYS A 385 11.23 6.46 24.99
CA LYS A 385 9.81 6.77 25.23
C LYS A 385 9.28 7.93 24.37
N VAL A 386 8.08 7.73 23.82
CA VAL A 386 7.32 8.72 23.04
C VAL A 386 6.01 9.00 23.76
N ASN A 387 5.84 10.21 24.26
CA ASN A 387 4.74 10.63 25.12
C ASN A 387 3.91 11.74 24.47
N GLY A 388 2.59 11.70 24.66
CA GLY A 388 1.69 12.85 24.41
C GLY A 388 1.69 13.42 22.98
N SER A 389 2.18 12.67 21.99
CA SER A 389 2.54 13.20 20.68
C SER A 389 1.43 12.98 19.63
N THR A 390 1.21 13.94 18.74
CA THR A 390 0.09 13.94 17.79
C THR A 390 0.54 13.98 16.34
N ASN A 391 0.05 13.07 15.50
CA ASN A 391 0.20 13.16 14.05
C ASN A 391 -1.12 13.52 13.37
N SER A 392 -1.17 14.65 12.66
CA SER A 392 -2.29 15.03 11.78
C SER A 392 -1.90 15.02 10.29
N GLY A 393 -0.69 14.60 9.94
CA GLY A 393 -0.22 14.54 8.55
C GLY A 393 -0.28 13.13 7.97
N ASP A 394 -0.57 13.00 6.69
CA ASP A 394 -0.62 11.70 6.00
C ASP A 394 0.76 11.02 5.95
N VAL A 395 0.81 9.70 6.11
CA VAL A 395 2.06 8.91 6.17
C VAL A 395 2.04 7.82 5.10
N PHE A 396 3.03 7.83 4.20
CA PHE A 396 3.14 6.93 3.07
C PHE A 396 4.49 6.19 3.01
N GLY A 397 4.45 4.87 2.76
CA GLY A 397 5.66 4.04 2.68
C GLY A 397 5.48 2.72 1.91
N ASP A 398 6.58 1.99 1.71
CA ASP A 398 6.55 0.64 1.14
C ASP A 398 6.16 -0.40 2.21
N VAL A 399 6.71 -0.35 3.43
CA VAL A 399 6.55 -1.34 4.52
C VAL A 399 6.85 -0.70 5.90
N ASN A 400 6.34 -1.24 7.02
CA ASN A 400 6.51 -0.68 8.38
C ASN A 400 6.10 0.81 8.43
N VAL A 401 4.82 1.09 8.22
CA VAL A 401 4.29 2.46 8.02
C VAL A 401 3.25 2.79 9.09
N ALA A 402 3.37 3.94 9.76
CA ALA A 402 2.43 4.28 10.83
C ALA A 402 2.20 5.76 11.12
N GLY A 403 1.13 6.02 11.89
CA GLY A 403 0.79 7.37 12.33
C GLY A 403 1.78 7.97 13.34
N ILE A 404 2.38 7.17 14.24
CA ILE A 404 3.34 7.69 15.24
C ILE A 404 4.74 7.12 15.00
N VAL A 405 4.92 5.79 15.04
CA VAL A 405 6.22 5.11 14.96
C VAL A 405 6.23 4.05 13.87
N GLY A 406 7.10 4.15 12.86
CA GLY A 406 7.17 3.15 11.79
C GLY A 406 7.49 1.74 12.29
N SER A 407 8.47 1.61 13.18
CA SER A 407 8.76 0.37 13.91
C SER A 407 9.29 0.57 15.34
N MET A 408 8.94 -0.35 16.23
CA MET A 408 9.56 -0.52 17.55
C MET A 408 10.39 -1.80 17.52
N SER A 409 11.70 -1.64 17.30
CA SER A 409 12.66 -2.74 17.11
C SER A 409 14.09 -2.22 17.32
N VAL A 410 15.02 -3.10 17.71
CA VAL A 410 16.46 -2.79 17.74
C VAL A 410 16.97 -2.63 16.30
N GLU A 411 17.78 -1.62 15.99
CA GLU A 411 18.55 -1.56 14.73
C GLU A 411 19.93 -2.22 14.90
N TYR A 412 20.44 -2.84 13.84
CA TYR A 412 21.63 -3.69 13.89
C TYR A 412 22.97 -2.93 13.80
N ASP A 413 22.94 -1.60 13.96
CA ASP A 413 24.11 -0.72 14.12
C ASP A 413 24.20 -0.10 15.53
N PHE A 414 23.50 -0.67 16.51
CA PHE A 414 23.60 -0.35 17.94
C PHE A 414 25.07 -0.30 18.40
N ASP A 415 25.54 0.87 18.84
CA ASP A 415 26.89 1.08 19.36
C ASP A 415 26.87 1.03 20.90
N PRO A 416 27.32 -0.08 21.54
CA PRO A 416 27.19 -0.23 22.98
C PRO A 416 28.09 0.70 23.80
N GLU A 417 29.03 1.44 23.18
CA GLU A 417 29.86 2.40 23.90
C GLU A 417 29.16 3.74 24.12
N ASP A 418 28.26 4.16 23.21
CA ASP A 418 27.48 5.41 23.30
C ASP A 418 26.02 5.19 23.76
N ASP A 419 25.33 4.12 23.36
CA ASP A 419 23.89 3.91 23.66
C ASP A 419 23.58 3.27 25.04
N LEU A 420 24.58 2.74 25.76
CA LEU A 420 24.37 2.05 27.05
C LEU A 420 24.30 3.02 28.26
N THR A 421 23.15 3.06 28.92
CA THR A 421 23.04 3.67 30.26
C THR A 421 23.56 2.69 31.33
N ARG A 422 24.54 3.09 32.16
CA ARG A 422 25.11 2.23 33.21
C ARG A 422 24.64 2.66 34.61
N ASP A 423 24.09 1.72 35.38
CA ASP A 423 23.72 1.91 36.80
C ASP A 423 24.48 0.93 37.70
N GLY A 424 25.19 1.47 38.71
CA GLY A 424 26.17 0.76 39.54
C GLY A 424 27.63 0.99 39.13
N THR A 425 28.58 0.47 39.92
CA THR A 425 30.02 0.71 39.73
C THR A 425 30.91 -0.53 39.77
N ARG A 426 30.41 -1.64 40.31
CA ARG A 426 31.10 -2.94 40.45
C ARG A 426 30.03 -4.03 40.56
N SER A 427 30.22 -5.16 39.87
CA SER A 427 29.63 -6.46 40.21
C SER A 427 30.22 -7.57 39.34
N LEU A 428 30.03 -8.82 39.76
CA LEU A 428 30.10 -10.01 38.92
C LEU A 428 28.71 -10.45 38.40
N ASP A 429 27.65 -9.77 38.82
CA ASP A 429 26.25 -10.04 38.47
C ASP A 429 25.65 -8.83 37.72
N PHE A 430 25.10 -9.05 36.53
CA PHE A 430 24.63 -8.00 35.64
C PHE A 430 23.31 -8.34 34.93
N GLN A 431 22.50 -7.32 34.65
CA GLN A 431 21.26 -7.44 33.88
C GLN A 431 21.15 -6.33 32.83
N TYR A 432 20.64 -6.67 31.66
CA TYR A 432 20.21 -5.73 30.63
C TYR A 432 18.70 -5.50 30.74
N LYS A 433 18.28 -4.28 31.08
CA LYS A 433 16.87 -3.88 31.07
C LYS A 433 16.58 -3.06 29.82
N THR A 434 15.55 -3.43 29.06
CA THR A 434 15.10 -2.71 27.86
C THR A 434 13.83 -1.91 28.16
N LEU A 435 13.74 -0.70 27.59
CA LEU A 435 12.60 0.18 27.75
C LEU A 435 12.22 0.85 26.41
N ALA A 436 11.03 0.54 25.89
CA ALA A 436 10.46 1.13 24.69
C ALA A 436 8.95 1.38 24.88
N VAL A 437 8.54 2.63 25.17
CA VAL A 437 7.15 2.97 25.50
C VAL A 437 6.57 4.07 24.60
N VAL A 438 5.50 3.76 23.86
CA VAL A 438 4.67 4.77 23.17
C VAL A 438 3.40 4.98 23.97
N THR A 439 3.17 6.17 24.52
CA THR A 439 2.06 6.40 25.45
C THR A 439 1.37 7.75 25.25
N GLY A 440 0.03 7.77 25.39
CA GLY A 440 -0.78 8.99 25.24
C GLY A 440 -0.68 9.67 23.87
N CYS A 441 -0.30 8.94 22.82
CA CYS A 441 -0.09 9.48 21.48
C CYS A 441 -1.33 9.33 20.60
N THR A 442 -1.56 10.29 19.70
CA THR A 442 -2.80 10.41 18.90
C THR A 442 -2.51 10.49 17.41
N ASN A 443 -3.05 9.56 16.60
CA ASN A 443 -2.99 9.64 15.14
C ASN A 443 -4.34 10.07 14.53
N GLU A 444 -4.33 11.19 13.82
CA GLU A 444 -5.42 11.72 12.99
C GLU A 444 -5.13 11.56 11.49
N GLY A 445 -3.85 11.50 11.10
CA GLY A 445 -3.40 11.44 9.70
C GLY A 445 -3.63 10.07 9.05
N LYS A 446 -3.88 10.05 7.74
CA LYS A 446 -4.09 8.79 7.00
C LYS A 446 -2.78 8.04 6.81
N VAL A 447 -2.79 6.75 7.11
CA VAL A 447 -1.65 5.84 6.94
C VAL A 447 -1.85 5.00 5.69
N SER A 448 -0.84 4.91 4.82
CA SER A 448 -0.94 4.20 3.55
C SER A 448 0.36 3.47 3.21
N ALA A 449 0.37 2.16 3.44
CA ALA A 449 1.47 1.26 3.10
C ALA A 449 1.24 0.57 1.76
N LYS A 450 2.28 0.32 0.98
CA LYS A 450 2.17 -0.54 -0.21
C LYS A 450 2.13 -2.02 0.18
N LYS A 451 2.96 -2.42 1.14
CA LYS A 451 3.11 -3.78 1.66
C LYS A 451 2.77 -3.80 3.17
N ASP A 452 3.34 -4.75 3.86
CA ASP A 452 3.00 -5.16 5.22
C ASP A 452 3.25 -4.11 6.31
N TYR A 453 2.61 -4.35 7.45
CA TYR A 453 2.83 -3.68 8.72
C TYR A 453 2.42 -2.19 8.67
N ALA A 454 1.13 -1.98 8.32
CA ALA A 454 0.47 -0.68 8.41
C ALA A 454 -0.21 -0.55 9.79
N GLY A 455 0.18 0.45 10.58
CA GLY A 455 -0.35 0.67 11.93
C GLY A 455 -0.87 2.09 12.14
N GLY A 456 -1.98 2.29 12.85
CA GLY A 456 -2.39 3.65 13.20
C GLY A 456 -1.45 4.32 14.20
N ILE A 457 -0.82 3.56 15.10
CA ILE A 457 0.20 4.06 16.05
C ILE A 457 1.59 3.51 15.71
N VAL A 458 1.76 2.18 15.61
CA VAL A 458 3.05 1.50 15.37
C VAL A 458 2.97 0.54 14.19
N GLY A 459 3.87 0.62 13.21
CA GLY A 459 3.77 -0.21 12.00
C GLY A 459 4.05 -1.69 12.32
N ARG A 460 5.29 -1.95 12.76
CA ARG A 460 5.75 -3.23 13.31
C ARG A 460 6.24 -3.04 14.74
N MET A 461 5.73 -3.83 15.67
CA MET A 461 6.12 -3.80 17.08
C MET A 461 6.71 -5.15 17.51
N ASP A 462 8.02 -5.22 17.70
CA ASP A 462 8.71 -6.45 18.11
C ASP A 462 8.97 -6.53 19.63
N LEU A 463 9.01 -5.37 20.31
CA LEU A 463 9.28 -5.25 21.76
C LEU A 463 8.54 -4.03 22.35
N GLY A 464 8.53 -3.91 23.68
CA GLY A 464 8.07 -2.72 24.39
C GLY A 464 6.56 -2.67 24.69
N ALA A 465 6.04 -1.46 24.92
CA ALA A 465 4.64 -1.23 25.27
C ALA A 465 4.01 -0.03 24.53
N VAL A 466 2.77 -0.21 24.03
CA VAL A 466 1.90 0.89 23.61
C VAL A 466 0.77 1.05 24.63
N LYS A 467 0.65 2.22 25.25
CA LYS A 467 -0.29 2.46 26.37
C LYS A 467 -1.16 3.70 26.14
N SER A 468 -2.47 3.59 26.27
CA SER A 468 -3.39 4.76 26.26
C SER A 468 -3.30 5.64 25.01
N CYS A 469 -3.04 5.05 23.85
CA CYS A 469 -2.92 5.77 22.57
C CYS A 469 -4.25 5.80 21.81
N GLU A 470 -4.45 6.82 20.97
CA GLU A 470 -5.69 7.09 20.25
C GLU A 470 -5.48 7.11 18.72
N SER A 471 -6.34 6.43 17.96
CA SER A 471 -6.21 6.35 16.50
C SER A 471 -7.53 6.65 15.79
N TYR A 472 -7.49 7.59 14.85
CA TYR A 472 -8.63 8.13 14.11
C TYR A 472 -8.42 8.17 12.59
N GLY A 473 -7.17 8.29 12.13
CA GLY A 473 -6.84 8.27 10.70
C GLY A 473 -7.10 6.91 10.07
N SER A 474 -7.55 6.88 8.81
CA SER A 474 -7.73 5.61 8.08
C SER A 474 -6.38 4.94 7.82
N VAL A 475 -6.29 3.62 8.04
CA VAL A 475 -5.07 2.83 7.83
C VAL A 475 -5.30 1.85 6.67
N LYS A 476 -4.55 2.00 5.57
CA LYS A 476 -4.64 1.12 4.40
C LYS A 476 -3.31 0.49 4.01
N SER A 477 -3.36 -0.79 3.66
CA SER A 477 -2.36 -1.51 2.88
C SER A 477 -2.88 -1.75 1.46
N TYR A 478 -2.04 -1.61 0.44
CA TYR A 478 -2.42 -1.87 -0.96
C TYR A 478 -2.16 -3.31 -1.42
N SER A 479 -1.13 -3.98 -0.92
CA SER A 479 -0.76 -5.36 -1.30
C SER A 479 0.01 -6.13 -0.21
N GLY A 480 -0.08 -5.72 1.05
CA GLY A 480 0.44 -6.44 2.22
C GLY A 480 -0.66 -6.81 3.21
N ASP A 481 -0.41 -7.80 4.04
CA ASP A 481 -1.49 -8.49 4.77
C ASP A 481 -1.80 -7.86 6.13
N TYR A 482 -0.82 -7.26 6.79
CA TYR A 482 -0.89 -6.87 8.20
C TYR A 482 -1.30 -5.41 8.39
N VAL A 483 -2.54 -5.17 8.87
CA VAL A 483 -3.12 -3.83 9.07
C VAL A 483 -3.85 -3.74 10.40
N GLY A 484 -3.54 -2.73 11.23
CA GLY A 484 -4.31 -2.48 12.44
C GLY A 484 -4.35 -1.04 12.92
N GLY A 485 -5.41 -0.70 13.66
CA GLY A 485 -5.66 0.66 14.13
C GLY A 485 -4.69 1.13 15.22
N VAL A 486 -4.09 0.22 16.00
CA VAL A 486 -2.90 0.52 16.82
C VAL A 486 -1.65 -0.02 16.14
N ALA A 487 -1.59 -1.32 15.86
CA ALA A 487 -0.40 -1.96 15.28
C ALA A 487 -0.69 -2.89 14.09
N GLY A 488 0.17 -2.86 13.06
CA GLY A 488 0.10 -3.80 11.94
C GLY A 488 0.41 -5.23 12.39
N ILE A 489 1.53 -5.40 13.08
CA ILE A 489 1.84 -6.61 13.87
C ILE A 489 2.38 -6.22 15.25
N SER A 490 2.04 -7.00 16.28
CA SER A 490 2.66 -6.91 17.60
C SER A 490 3.19 -8.27 18.07
N ARG A 491 4.33 -8.23 18.76
CA ARG A 491 4.96 -9.32 19.53
C ARG A 491 5.10 -8.96 21.02
N ALA A 492 4.40 -7.93 21.46
CA ALA A 492 4.69 -7.20 22.69
C ALA A 492 3.39 -6.74 23.39
N THR A 493 3.41 -5.64 24.16
CA THR A 493 2.26 -5.24 24.99
C THR A 493 1.50 -4.03 24.47
N ILE A 494 0.17 -4.14 24.32
CA ILE A 494 -0.74 -3.04 23.97
C ILE A 494 -1.84 -2.94 25.03
N ARG A 495 -1.99 -1.77 25.67
CA ARG A 495 -2.99 -1.55 26.73
C ARG A 495 -3.78 -0.25 26.58
N ASN A 496 -5.08 -0.32 26.89
CA ASN A 496 -5.97 0.82 27.09
C ASN A 496 -6.07 1.79 25.88
N CYS A 497 -5.83 1.30 24.66
CA CYS A 497 -5.85 2.14 23.45
C CYS A 497 -7.27 2.29 22.88
N PHE A 498 -7.52 3.41 22.21
CA PHE A 498 -8.80 3.77 21.61
C PHE A 498 -8.66 3.86 20.09
N VAL A 499 -9.55 3.21 19.34
CA VAL A 499 -9.49 3.18 17.86
C VAL A 499 -10.86 3.48 17.25
N LYS A 500 -10.92 4.53 16.43
CA LYS A 500 -12.04 4.82 15.54
C LYS A 500 -11.52 5.06 14.11
N CYS A 501 -11.25 3.96 13.40
CA CYS A 501 -10.60 3.97 12.08
C CYS A 501 -11.39 3.20 11.02
N VAL A 502 -11.27 3.61 9.76
CA VAL A 502 -11.48 2.73 8.60
C VAL A 502 -10.18 1.97 8.34
N LEU A 503 -10.24 0.64 8.25
CA LEU A 503 -9.08 -0.24 8.06
C LEU A 503 -9.25 -1.10 6.79
N SER A 504 -8.19 -1.27 6.01
CA SER A 504 -8.26 -2.00 4.74
C SER A 504 -6.91 -2.62 4.38
N GLY A 505 -6.89 -3.90 3.99
CA GLY A 505 -5.66 -4.62 3.67
C GLY A 505 -5.87 -6.04 3.16
N GLY A 506 -4.79 -6.82 3.13
CA GLY A 506 -4.82 -8.24 2.79
C GLY A 506 -5.36 -9.12 3.93
N ASP A 507 -4.62 -10.16 4.29
CA ASP A 507 -5.14 -11.28 5.06
C ASP A 507 -5.33 -11.09 6.58
N TYR A 508 -4.77 -10.05 7.21
CA TYR A 508 -4.79 -9.85 8.67
C TYR A 508 -5.14 -8.40 9.04
N VAL A 509 -6.44 -8.08 9.07
CA VAL A 509 -6.94 -6.72 9.35
C VAL A 509 -7.71 -6.68 10.68
N GLY A 510 -7.25 -5.90 11.66
CA GLY A 510 -7.91 -5.87 12.98
C GLY A 510 -7.88 -4.52 13.71
N GLY A 511 -8.92 -4.27 14.51
CA GLY A 511 -9.15 -2.95 15.12
C GLY A 511 -7.96 -2.42 15.93
N VAL A 512 -7.43 -3.21 16.86
CA VAL A 512 -6.20 -2.89 17.59
C VAL A 512 -4.99 -3.42 16.82
N THR A 513 -4.99 -4.70 16.48
CA THR A 513 -3.85 -5.41 15.87
C THR A 513 -4.23 -6.11 14.56
N GLY A 514 -3.42 -5.97 13.52
CA GLY A 514 -3.54 -6.82 12.32
C GLY A 514 -3.26 -8.28 12.67
N ALA A 515 -2.06 -8.55 13.21
CA ALA A 515 -1.71 -9.83 13.81
C ALA A 515 -0.97 -9.72 15.15
N THR A 516 -0.97 -10.81 15.90
CA THR A 516 -0.35 -11.02 17.22
C THR A 516 0.50 -12.30 17.21
N ALA A 517 1.47 -12.39 18.12
CA ALA A 517 2.26 -13.60 18.38
C ALA A 517 1.95 -14.20 19.77
N GLU A 518 2.38 -15.44 20.06
CA GLU A 518 2.05 -16.16 21.31
C GLU A 518 2.40 -15.40 22.60
N ASN A 519 3.45 -14.58 22.59
CA ASN A 519 3.91 -13.77 23.72
C ASN A 519 3.24 -12.38 23.83
N THR A 520 2.34 -12.03 22.90
CA THR A 520 1.73 -10.70 22.80
C THR A 520 0.63 -10.52 23.85
N VAL A 521 0.47 -9.32 24.41
CA VAL A 521 -0.60 -8.98 25.34
C VAL A 521 -1.41 -7.81 24.78
N VAL A 522 -2.73 -7.98 24.64
CA VAL A 522 -3.64 -6.91 24.17
C VAL A 522 -4.81 -6.79 25.15
N SER A 523 -4.92 -5.67 25.87
CA SER A 523 -5.92 -5.54 26.93
C SER A 523 -6.54 -4.16 27.11
N GLY A 524 -7.80 -4.11 27.56
CA GLY A 524 -8.47 -2.86 27.95
C GLY A 524 -8.72 -1.90 26.78
N CYS A 525 -8.51 -2.32 25.54
CA CYS A 525 -8.65 -1.48 24.36
C CYS A 525 -10.11 -1.39 23.92
N TYR A 526 -10.50 -0.23 23.38
CA TYR A 526 -11.85 0.06 22.89
C TYR A 526 -11.81 0.41 21.41
N THR A 527 -12.62 -0.26 20.59
CA THR A 527 -12.65 -0.04 19.15
C THR A 527 -14.06 0.26 18.62
N LEU A 528 -14.12 1.08 17.58
CA LEU A 528 -15.30 1.30 16.73
C LEU A 528 -14.75 1.44 15.32
N VAL A 529 -14.68 0.34 14.57
CA VAL A 529 -13.94 0.28 13.30
C VAL A 529 -14.80 -0.22 12.16
N ASP A 530 -14.56 0.36 10.98
CA ASP A 530 -15.08 -0.15 9.71
C ASP A 530 -13.96 -0.88 8.95
N ILE A 531 -14.31 -2.02 8.35
CA ILE A 531 -13.38 -2.89 7.62
C ILE A 531 -14.03 -3.31 6.29
N PRO A 532 -14.08 -2.41 5.29
CA PRO A 532 -14.77 -2.68 4.01
C PRO A 532 -14.07 -3.75 3.16
N ASP A 533 -12.73 -3.82 3.20
CA ASP A 533 -11.92 -4.82 2.50
C ASP A 533 -11.03 -5.59 3.50
N SER A 534 -11.16 -6.92 3.55
CA SER A 534 -10.22 -7.82 4.25
C SER A 534 -10.19 -9.21 3.62
N GLY A 535 -9.03 -9.87 3.64
CA GLY A 535 -8.78 -11.17 3.04
C GLY A 535 -9.29 -12.36 3.87
N ARG A 536 -8.39 -13.17 4.41
CA ARG A 536 -8.69 -14.39 5.17
C ARG A 536 -9.17 -14.14 6.60
N TYR A 537 -8.61 -13.17 7.32
CA TYR A 537 -8.91 -12.94 8.72
C TYR A 537 -9.17 -11.46 9.03
N SER A 538 -10.25 -11.22 9.78
CA SER A 538 -10.60 -9.88 10.24
C SER A 538 -11.37 -9.91 11.55
N GLY A 539 -11.16 -8.89 12.39
CA GLY A 539 -11.84 -8.78 13.67
C GLY A 539 -11.80 -7.38 14.27
N ALA A 540 -12.84 -7.01 15.00
CA ALA A 540 -13.01 -5.68 15.57
C ALA A 540 -11.94 -5.32 16.62
N VAL A 541 -11.22 -6.31 17.19
CA VAL A 541 -10.07 -6.11 18.09
C VAL A 541 -8.78 -6.64 17.45
N SER A 542 -8.78 -7.83 16.85
CA SER A 542 -7.59 -8.39 16.20
C SER A 542 -7.93 -9.24 14.97
N GLY A 543 -7.06 -9.25 13.96
CA GLY A 543 -7.13 -10.22 12.87
C GLY A 543 -6.83 -11.65 13.32
N THR A 544 -6.01 -11.84 14.36
CA THR A 544 -5.60 -13.14 14.92
C THR A 544 -6.14 -13.40 16.33
N GLU A 545 -6.15 -14.67 16.75
CA GLU A 545 -6.61 -15.10 18.08
C GLU A 545 -5.46 -15.29 19.11
N ASP A 546 -4.22 -15.24 18.60
CA ASP A 546 -2.99 -15.62 19.28
C ASP A 546 -2.56 -14.64 20.38
N GLY A 547 -1.85 -15.15 21.38
CA GLY A 547 -1.42 -14.39 22.55
C GLY A 547 -2.52 -14.12 23.57
N ASN A 548 -2.19 -13.29 24.56
CA ASN A 548 -3.02 -12.98 25.73
C ASN A 548 -3.92 -11.76 25.48
N ILE A 549 -4.93 -11.94 24.64
CA ILE A 549 -5.94 -10.92 24.33
C ILE A 549 -7.06 -10.98 25.39
N THR A 550 -7.21 -9.97 26.24
CA THR A 550 -8.13 -9.99 27.41
C THR A 550 -8.80 -8.64 27.70
N GLY A 551 -10.11 -8.66 27.99
CA GLY A 551 -10.85 -7.48 28.46
C GLY A 551 -10.88 -6.31 27.46
N ASN A 552 -10.99 -6.60 26.17
CA ASN A 552 -11.15 -5.60 25.11
C ASN A 552 -12.61 -5.49 24.67
N TYR A 553 -13.03 -4.32 24.20
CA TYR A 553 -14.42 -4.02 23.85
C TYR A 553 -14.52 -3.40 22.46
N TYR A 554 -15.58 -3.73 21.72
CA TYR A 554 -15.79 -3.20 20.37
C TYR A 554 -17.26 -2.84 20.08
N VAL A 555 -17.46 -1.75 19.33
CA VAL A 555 -18.76 -1.37 18.78
C VAL A 555 -18.78 -1.72 17.29
N SER A 556 -19.52 -2.77 16.91
CA SER A 556 -19.79 -3.15 15.52
C SER A 556 -20.99 -4.09 15.44
N ASP A 557 -21.84 -3.90 14.44
CA ASP A 557 -23.00 -4.77 14.17
C ASP A 557 -22.65 -5.98 13.28
N THR A 558 -21.48 -5.95 12.63
CA THR A 558 -21.09 -6.88 11.55
C THR A 558 -19.81 -7.67 11.84
N LEU A 559 -18.88 -7.10 12.60
CA LEU A 559 -17.58 -7.72 12.90
C LEU A 559 -17.63 -8.55 14.18
N ALA A 560 -16.95 -9.70 14.17
CA ALA A 560 -16.63 -10.44 15.39
C ALA A 560 -15.32 -9.90 16.01
N GLY A 561 -15.05 -10.23 17.27
CA GLY A 561 -13.91 -9.67 18.02
C GLY A 561 -12.53 -10.03 17.46
N LEU A 562 -12.27 -11.33 17.20
CA LEU A 562 -10.96 -11.87 16.85
C LEU A 562 -11.09 -12.85 15.69
N GLY A 563 -10.39 -12.64 14.56
CA GLY A 563 -10.27 -13.65 13.50
C GLY A 563 -11.59 -14.24 12.97
N ARG A 564 -12.66 -13.42 12.93
CA ARG A 564 -14.06 -13.79 12.61
C ARG A 564 -14.82 -14.61 13.67
N ILE A 565 -14.28 -14.73 14.88
CA ILE A 565 -14.91 -15.40 16.05
C ILE A 565 -15.05 -14.42 17.24
N GLY A 566 -16.10 -14.59 18.03
CA GLY A 566 -16.35 -13.84 19.27
C GLY A 566 -16.03 -14.67 20.51
N TYR A 567 -15.18 -14.15 21.40
CA TYR A 567 -14.76 -14.83 22.62
C TYR A 567 -14.99 -13.95 23.86
N ALA A 568 -15.92 -14.39 24.73
CA ALA A 568 -16.17 -13.77 26.02
C ALA A 568 -14.88 -13.68 26.87
N GLY A 569 -14.69 -12.58 27.58
CA GLY A 569 -13.48 -12.25 28.33
C GLY A 569 -12.24 -11.88 27.49
N LYS A 570 -12.19 -12.19 26.19
CA LYS A 570 -11.10 -11.75 25.28
C LYS A 570 -11.42 -10.41 24.59
N ALA A 571 -12.50 -10.42 23.81
CA ALA A 571 -12.95 -9.31 22.98
C ALA A 571 -14.48 -9.36 22.86
N GLU A 572 -15.17 -8.40 23.48
CA GLU A 572 -16.61 -8.45 23.70
C GLU A 572 -17.34 -7.30 22.98
N PRO A 573 -18.50 -7.56 22.34
CA PRO A 573 -19.30 -6.53 21.71
C PRO A 573 -19.93 -5.62 22.78
N LEU A 574 -19.85 -4.32 22.56
CA LEU A 574 -20.39 -3.26 23.42
C LEU A 574 -21.36 -2.41 22.57
N SER A 575 -22.48 -1.99 23.14
CA SER A 575 -23.37 -1.05 22.43
C SER A 575 -22.77 0.36 22.44
N PHE A 576 -23.05 1.17 21.42
CA PHE A 576 -22.60 2.57 21.40
C PHE A 576 -23.10 3.36 22.62
N GLU A 577 -24.33 3.12 23.07
CA GLU A 577 -24.86 3.70 24.30
C GLU A 577 -23.98 3.34 25.51
N ALA A 578 -23.60 2.08 25.68
CA ALA A 578 -22.74 1.65 26.78
C ALA A 578 -21.32 2.23 26.66
N LEU A 579 -20.74 2.29 25.44
CA LEU A 579 -19.45 2.96 25.19
C LEU A 579 -19.49 4.42 25.68
N SER A 580 -20.57 5.15 25.38
CA SER A 580 -20.71 6.56 25.79
C SER A 580 -20.75 6.79 27.31
N GLN A 581 -20.92 5.74 28.11
CA GLN A 581 -20.99 5.79 29.58
C GLN A 581 -19.72 5.23 30.26
N VAL A 582 -18.71 4.76 29.51
CA VAL A 582 -17.44 4.29 30.08
C VAL A 582 -16.58 5.48 30.51
N GLU A 583 -16.16 5.48 31.78
CA GLU A 583 -15.30 6.52 32.34
C GLU A 583 -13.93 6.54 31.63
N GLY A 584 -13.53 7.71 31.13
CA GLY A 584 -12.25 7.91 30.44
C GLY A 584 -12.25 7.72 28.91
N ILE A 585 -13.41 7.45 28.28
CA ILE A 585 -13.49 7.42 26.81
C ILE A 585 -13.19 8.81 26.20
N PRO A 586 -12.29 8.90 25.19
CA PRO A 586 -12.06 10.14 24.45
C PRO A 586 -13.31 10.59 23.68
N GLU A 587 -13.66 11.89 23.73
CA GLU A 587 -14.89 12.41 23.10
C GLU A 587 -15.03 12.02 21.62
N ARG A 588 -13.90 11.95 20.90
CA ARG A 588 -13.81 11.59 19.47
C ARG A 588 -14.32 10.19 19.13
N MET A 589 -14.32 9.25 20.09
CA MET A 589 -14.97 7.95 19.94
C MET A 589 -16.50 8.06 19.83
N THR A 590 -17.08 9.17 20.27
CA THR A 590 -18.53 9.43 20.33
C THR A 590 -19.02 10.53 19.39
N GLN A 591 -18.11 11.29 18.78
CA GLN A 591 -18.41 12.35 17.83
C GLN A 591 -18.31 11.81 16.39
N PHE A 592 -19.33 12.05 15.56
CA PHE A 592 -19.32 11.65 14.14
C PHE A 592 -19.48 12.87 13.22
N THR A 593 -18.82 12.84 12.06
CA THR A 593 -18.80 13.94 11.08
C THR A 593 -19.20 13.48 9.68
N LEU A 594 -20.13 14.21 9.06
CA LEU A 594 -20.54 14.07 7.67
C LEU A 594 -19.97 15.24 6.86
N ARG A 595 -19.16 14.94 5.82
CA ARG A 595 -18.42 15.92 5.00
C ARG A 595 -18.80 15.82 3.52
N PHE A 596 -18.90 16.96 2.84
CA PHE A 596 -19.15 17.06 1.40
C PHE A 596 -17.98 17.78 0.71
N LEU A 597 -17.33 17.09 -0.21
CA LEU A 597 -16.11 17.54 -0.91
C LEU A 597 -16.34 17.69 -2.42
N ILE A 598 -15.75 18.72 -3.02
CA ILE A 598 -15.78 18.97 -4.47
C ILE A 598 -14.35 19.25 -4.94
N GLU A 599 -13.84 18.42 -5.85
CA GLU A 599 -12.43 18.47 -6.30
C GLU A 599 -11.43 18.54 -5.12
N ASP A 600 -11.68 17.67 -4.12
CA ASP A 600 -10.99 17.55 -2.83
C ASP A 600 -11.12 18.74 -1.83
N GLU A 601 -11.87 19.80 -2.15
CA GLU A 601 -12.17 20.91 -1.23
C GLU A 601 -13.46 20.66 -0.43
N GLU A 602 -13.41 20.76 0.92
CA GLU A 602 -14.58 20.60 1.81
C GLU A 602 -15.48 21.84 1.75
N ILE A 603 -16.71 21.68 1.23
CA ILE A 603 -17.68 22.78 1.09
C ILE A 603 -18.78 22.79 2.16
N LYS A 604 -19.02 21.65 2.83
CA LYS A 604 -19.98 21.51 3.92
C LYS A 604 -19.55 20.38 4.85
N SER A 605 -19.68 20.60 6.15
CA SER A 605 -19.41 19.61 7.19
C SER A 605 -20.38 19.81 8.35
N GLN A 606 -20.87 18.73 8.96
CA GLN A 606 -21.60 18.78 10.22
C GLN A 606 -21.35 17.55 11.10
N SER A 607 -21.57 17.73 12.40
CA SER A 607 -21.70 16.62 13.35
C SER A 607 -23.01 15.85 13.17
N PHE A 608 -23.03 14.56 13.50
CA PHE A 608 -24.24 13.76 13.61
C PHE A 608 -24.16 12.71 14.73
N SER A 609 -25.30 12.10 15.05
CA SER A 609 -25.48 11.10 16.11
C SER A 609 -25.35 9.66 15.56
N TYR A 610 -24.82 8.72 16.33
CA TYR A 610 -24.73 7.32 15.89
C TYR A 610 -26.11 6.76 15.48
N GLY A 611 -26.25 6.31 14.22
CA GLY A 611 -27.51 5.85 13.63
C GLY A 611 -28.39 6.95 13.00
N GLU A 612 -27.93 8.21 12.97
CA GLU A 612 -28.66 9.31 12.32
C GLU A 612 -28.72 9.11 10.79
N SER A 613 -29.81 9.56 10.18
CA SER A 613 -30.10 9.37 8.74
C SER A 613 -30.48 10.70 8.10
N PHE A 614 -30.03 10.94 6.87
CA PHE A 614 -30.22 12.20 6.16
C PHE A 614 -31.01 12.05 4.85
N GLY A 615 -31.83 13.05 4.54
CA GLY A 615 -32.57 13.14 3.28
C GLY A 615 -31.82 13.93 2.21
N ALA A 616 -32.41 14.01 1.01
CA ALA A 616 -31.85 14.74 -0.14
C ALA A 616 -31.58 16.24 0.12
N ASP A 617 -32.18 16.83 1.16
CA ASP A 617 -31.99 18.21 1.61
C ASP A 617 -30.64 18.46 2.32
N ILE A 618 -29.91 17.40 2.72
CA ILE A 618 -28.57 17.57 3.28
C ILE A 618 -27.51 17.91 2.23
N PHE A 619 -27.71 17.48 0.98
CA PHE A 619 -26.71 17.59 -0.08
C PHE A 619 -26.61 19.06 -0.55
N PRO A 620 -25.41 19.67 -0.55
CA PRO A 620 -25.23 21.01 -1.11
C PRO A 620 -25.33 20.99 -2.65
N GLU A 621 -25.62 22.15 -3.24
CA GLU A 621 -25.60 22.33 -4.69
C GLU A 621 -24.16 22.21 -5.23
N ILE A 622 -23.96 21.38 -6.26
CA ILE A 622 -22.66 21.26 -6.94
C ILE A 622 -22.51 22.40 -7.97
N PRO A 623 -21.39 23.14 -8.01
CA PRO A 623 -21.17 24.18 -9.01
C PRO A 623 -21.17 23.63 -10.45
N VAL A 624 -21.80 24.35 -11.38
CA VAL A 624 -21.85 23.97 -12.80
C VAL A 624 -20.49 24.20 -13.47
N LYS A 625 -20.04 23.24 -14.29
CA LYS A 625 -18.73 23.23 -14.96
C LYS A 625 -18.91 22.99 -16.47
N ASP A 626 -18.35 23.86 -17.29
CA ASP A 626 -18.59 23.85 -18.75
C ASP A 626 -18.19 22.51 -19.41
N GLY A 627 -19.14 21.87 -20.10
CA GLY A 627 -18.98 20.54 -20.71
C GLY A 627 -19.11 19.34 -19.74
N TYR A 628 -19.49 19.55 -18.48
CA TYR A 628 -19.65 18.51 -17.47
C TYR A 628 -20.97 18.65 -16.69
N TYR A 629 -21.65 17.52 -16.45
CA TYR A 629 -22.58 17.40 -15.33
C TYR A 629 -21.84 16.94 -14.08
N ALA A 630 -22.51 16.96 -12.93
CA ALA A 630 -21.96 16.40 -11.71
C ALA A 630 -23.02 15.66 -10.89
N CYS A 631 -22.57 14.67 -10.13
CA CYS A 631 -23.37 13.92 -9.16
C CYS A 631 -22.51 13.63 -7.93
N TRP A 632 -23.16 13.40 -6.78
CA TRP A 632 -22.50 12.85 -5.60
C TRP A 632 -22.18 11.36 -5.83
N ASP A 633 -21.09 10.88 -5.24
CA ASP A 633 -20.65 9.47 -5.28
C ASP A 633 -21.69 8.52 -4.66
N THR A 634 -22.48 9.02 -3.71
CA THR A 634 -23.55 8.29 -3.04
C THR A 634 -24.73 9.21 -2.71
N ASP A 635 -25.95 8.69 -2.84
CA ASP A 635 -27.20 9.29 -2.39
C ASP A 635 -27.75 8.63 -1.11
N ASP A 636 -27.11 7.55 -0.63
CA ASP A 636 -27.48 6.85 0.60
C ASP A 636 -26.72 7.39 1.82
N LEU A 637 -27.48 8.00 2.71
CA LEU A 637 -27.04 8.49 4.02
C LEU A 637 -27.97 7.97 5.13
N THR A 638 -28.38 6.70 5.04
CA THR A 638 -29.17 6.02 6.07
C THR A 638 -28.29 5.38 7.16
N GLU A 639 -28.83 5.33 8.39
CA GLU A 639 -28.28 4.67 9.59
C GLU A 639 -26.74 4.79 9.75
N LEU A 640 -26.21 6.03 9.73
CA LEU A 640 -24.77 6.27 9.70
C LEU A 640 -24.09 5.89 11.03
N HIS A 641 -23.26 4.85 11.00
CA HIS A 641 -22.50 4.33 12.15
C HIS A 641 -21.00 4.72 12.14
N PHE A 642 -20.51 5.39 11.10
CA PHE A 642 -19.10 5.84 10.98
C PHE A 642 -18.98 7.20 10.27
N ASP A 643 -17.86 7.90 10.45
CA ASP A 643 -17.58 9.18 9.75
C ASP A 643 -17.68 9.01 8.23
N LYS A 644 -18.46 9.89 7.59
CA LYS A 644 -18.84 9.75 6.18
C LYS A 644 -18.36 10.96 5.39
N THR A 645 -17.59 10.69 4.35
CA THR A 645 -17.26 11.67 3.30
C THR A 645 -18.07 11.34 2.06
N VAL A 646 -18.58 12.38 1.40
CA VAL A 646 -19.34 12.35 0.15
C VAL A 646 -18.63 13.27 -0.84
N THR A 647 -18.37 12.81 -2.06
CA THR A 647 -17.56 13.52 -3.08
C THR A 647 -18.36 13.78 -4.35
N ALA A 648 -18.21 14.97 -4.93
CA ALA A 648 -18.82 15.29 -6.22
C ALA A 648 -17.95 14.82 -7.39
N GLU A 649 -18.50 13.96 -8.24
CA GLU A 649 -17.88 13.52 -9.49
C GLU A 649 -18.32 14.43 -10.65
N TYR A 650 -17.36 15.11 -11.31
CA TYR A 650 -17.61 15.79 -12.59
C TYR A 650 -17.48 14.83 -13.77
N LYS A 651 -18.59 14.56 -14.46
CA LYS A 651 -18.66 13.67 -15.63
C LYS A 651 -18.98 14.46 -16.89
N ARG A 652 -18.32 14.14 -18.01
CA ARG A 652 -18.57 14.85 -19.27
C ARG A 652 -19.95 14.53 -19.82
N TYR A 653 -20.63 15.53 -20.39
CA TYR A 653 -21.87 15.31 -21.12
C TYR A 653 -21.66 14.38 -22.32
N VAL A 654 -22.60 13.46 -22.53
CA VAL A 654 -22.72 12.68 -23.74
C VAL A 654 -23.41 13.57 -24.78
N LEU A 655 -22.66 14.14 -25.73
CA LEU A 655 -23.20 15.15 -26.65
C LEU A 655 -24.13 14.61 -27.75
N THR A 656 -24.16 13.29 -27.96
CA THR A 656 -25.01 12.64 -28.97
C THR A 656 -25.41 11.22 -28.52
N LEU A 657 -26.70 10.95 -28.43
CA LEU A 657 -27.28 9.62 -28.19
C LEU A 657 -27.64 8.94 -29.53
N PRO A 658 -27.16 7.71 -29.81
CA PRO A 658 -27.55 6.95 -31.00
C PRO A 658 -28.81 6.09 -30.76
N SER A 659 -29.67 5.97 -31.77
CA SER A 659 -30.81 5.05 -31.72
C SER A 659 -30.37 3.60 -31.89
N GLN A 660 -31.06 2.67 -31.24
CA GLN A 660 -30.85 1.23 -31.41
C GLN A 660 -31.25 0.70 -32.80
N ALA A 661 -32.06 1.45 -33.56
CA ALA A 661 -32.29 1.19 -34.97
C ALA A 661 -31.09 1.64 -35.82
N ILE A 662 -30.61 0.76 -36.72
CA ILE A 662 -29.48 1.00 -37.63
C ILE A 662 -29.88 0.77 -39.10
N ARG A 663 -29.18 1.44 -40.03
CA ARG A 663 -29.22 1.19 -41.48
C ARG A 663 -28.26 0.07 -41.88
N GLU A 664 -28.35 -0.40 -43.13
CA GLU A 664 -27.46 -1.43 -43.68
C GLU A 664 -25.97 -1.02 -43.67
N SER A 665 -25.66 0.29 -43.68
CA SER A 665 -24.29 0.79 -43.47
C SER A 665 -23.76 0.69 -42.03
N GLY A 666 -24.55 0.14 -41.09
CA GLY A 666 -24.23 0.11 -39.66
C GLY A 666 -24.42 1.45 -38.93
N ARG A 667 -24.89 2.49 -39.62
CA ARG A 667 -25.13 3.82 -39.04
C ARG A 667 -26.51 3.90 -38.37
N PRO A 668 -26.66 4.56 -37.21
CA PRO A 668 -27.96 4.77 -36.56
C PRO A 668 -28.98 5.45 -37.47
N VAL A 669 -30.24 5.05 -37.37
CA VAL A 669 -31.37 5.70 -38.08
C VAL A 669 -31.62 7.10 -37.51
N PHE A 670 -31.50 7.26 -36.19
CA PHE A 670 -31.51 8.54 -35.51
C PHE A 670 -30.26 8.73 -34.64
N LEU A 671 -29.84 9.98 -34.56
CA LEU A 671 -28.97 10.52 -33.51
C LEU A 671 -29.74 11.65 -32.83
N MET A 672 -29.59 11.84 -31.52
CA MET A 672 -30.14 12.98 -30.80
C MET A 672 -29.00 13.71 -30.10
N ASP A 673 -28.86 15.01 -30.34
CA ASP A 673 -27.87 15.88 -29.73
C ASP A 673 -28.49 16.70 -28.58
N GLY A 674 -27.70 16.91 -27.54
CA GLY A 674 -28.05 17.56 -26.28
C GLY A 674 -26.97 17.29 -25.23
N ASP A 675 -27.05 17.95 -24.08
CA ASP A 675 -26.08 17.79 -22.98
C ASP A 675 -26.56 16.69 -22.02
N PHE A 676 -26.40 15.43 -22.42
CA PHE A 676 -26.96 14.26 -21.72
C PHE A 676 -26.03 13.68 -20.65
N ASP A 677 -26.60 13.06 -19.61
CA ASP A 677 -25.85 12.25 -18.64
C ASP A 677 -25.44 10.86 -19.19
N GLU A 678 -24.74 10.04 -18.40
CA GLU A 678 -24.31 8.69 -18.82
C GLU A 678 -25.42 7.62 -18.83
N LYS A 679 -26.61 7.95 -18.30
CA LYS A 679 -27.77 7.05 -18.14
C LYS A 679 -28.86 7.34 -19.19
N ALA A 680 -28.80 8.49 -19.85
CA ALA A 680 -29.68 8.90 -20.92
C ALA A 680 -29.58 7.97 -22.14
N ALA A 681 -30.73 7.66 -22.75
CA ALA A 681 -30.83 6.73 -23.88
C ALA A 681 -31.87 7.21 -24.90
N LEU A 682 -31.56 7.00 -26.19
CA LEU A 682 -32.47 7.26 -27.30
C LEU A 682 -33.14 5.97 -27.77
N THR A 683 -34.43 5.83 -27.48
CA THR A 683 -35.25 4.69 -27.92
C THR A 683 -36.11 5.09 -29.10
N VAL A 684 -36.05 4.35 -30.21
CA VAL A 684 -36.98 4.53 -31.35
C VAL A 684 -37.75 3.26 -31.69
N SER A 685 -39.01 3.40 -32.13
CA SER A 685 -39.87 2.28 -32.55
C SER A 685 -40.59 2.60 -33.86
N GLY A 686 -40.45 1.73 -34.86
CA GLY A 686 -41.07 1.91 -36.18
C GLY A 686 -42.55 1.53 -36.19
N VAL A 687 -43.36 2.25 -36.98
CA VAL A 687 -44.79 2.01 -37.16
C VAL A 687 -45.03 1.29 -38.49
N GLU A 688 -45.56 0.06 -38.46
CA GLU A 688 -45.72 -0.78 -39.66
C GLU A 688 -46.70 -0.19 -40.70
N GLU A 689 -47.86 0.33 -40.26
CA GLU A 689 -48.84 0.98 -41.15
C GLU A 689 -48.72 2.51 -41.10
N THR A 690 -47.79 3.06 -41.88
CA THR A 690 -47.51 4.51 -41.90
C THR A 690 -48.68 5.36 -42.41
N GLU A 691 -48.91 6.49 -41.74
CA GLU A 691 -50.02 7.42 -41.98
C GLU A 691 -49.95 8.18 -43.33
N ARG A 692 -51.07 8.79 -43.73
CA ARG A 692 -51.21 9.58 -44.97
C ARG A 692 -51.19 11.09 -44.76
N ILE A 693 -50.05 11.60 -44.30
CA ILE A 693 -49.80 13.02 -44.04
C ILE A 693 -49.98 13.86 -45.32
N HIS A 694 -50.87 14.86 -45.23
CA HIS A 694 -51.18 15.79 -46.34
C HIS A 694 -51.45 15.08 -47.69
N GLY A 695 -52.06 13.89 -47.64
CA GLY A 695 -52.45 13.07 -48.80
C GLY A 695 -51.36 12.16 -49.37
N LYS A 696 -50.09 12.30 -48.96
CA LYS A 696 -49.00 11.37 -49.29
C LYS A 696 -48.90 10.29 -48.20
N LYS A 697 -48.55 9.05 -48.53
CA LYS A 697 -48.14 8.06 -47.52
C LYS A 697 -46.70 8.37 -47.08
N ALA A 698 -46.41 8.31 -45.78
CA ALA A 698 -45.03 8.41 -45.29
C ALA A 698 -44.24 7.14 -45.66
N VAL A 699 -42.95 7.28 -45.97
CA VAL A 699 -42.07 6.14 -46.27
C VAL A 699 -41.69 5.41 -44.99
N GLU A 700 -41.48 6.17 -43.92
CA GLU A 700 -41.30 5.66 -42.55
C GLU A 700 -42.08 6.54 -41.57
N GLN A 701 -42.48 5.95 -40.45
CA GLN A 701 -43.01 6.63 -39.28
C GLN A 701 -42.42 5.95 -38.05
N TRP A 702 -41.98 6.75 -37.08
CA TRP A 702 -41.25 6.32 -35.90
C TRP A 702 -41.80 7.05 -34.68
N THR A 703 -41.91 6.35 -33.55
CA THR A 703 -41.94 7.03 -32.23
C THR A 703 -40.50 7.17 -31.77
N ILE A 704 -40.14 8.34 -31.26
CA ILE A 704 -38.83 8.67 -30.70
C ILE A 704 -39.05 9.02 -29.24
N SER A 705 -38.26 8.44 -28.34
CA SER A 705 -38.32 8.68 -26.90
C SER A 705 -36.89 8.82 -26.33
N CYS A 706 -36.64 9.91 -25.61
CA CYS A 706 -35.44 10.10 -24.78
C CYS A 706 -35.79 9.83 -23.31
N SER A 707 -34.90 9.16 -22.57
CA SER A 707 -35.08 8.97 -21.12
C SER A 707 -34.72 10.21 -20.28
N ASP A 708 -33.90 11.12 -20.83
CA ASP A 708 -33.69 12.45 -20.24
C ASP A 708 -34.88 13.36 -20.63
N VAL A 709 -35.60 13.85 -19.62
CA VAL A 709 -36.78 14.74 -19.75
C VAL A 709 -36.49 16.19 -19.34
N SER A 710 -35.23 16.55 -19.09
CA SER A 710 -34.83 17.85 -18.54
C SER A 710 -34.69 18.98 -19.58
N GLN A 711 -34.66 18.66 -20.87
CA GLN A 711 -34.34 19.61 -21.93
C GLN A 711 -35.60 20.20 -22.59
N ASP A 712 -35.65 21.53 -22.74
CA ASP A 712 -36.75 22.25 -23.40
C ASP A 712 -36.97 21.82 -24.87
N SER A 713 -35.90 21.38 -25.55
CA SER A 713 -35.96 20.83 -26.91
C SER A 713 -34.72 20.02 -27.25
N TYR A 714 -34.90 18.98 -28.06
CA TYR A 714 -33.84 18.05 -28.47
C TYR A 714 -33.55 18.23 -29.97
N THR A 715 -32.28 18.13 -30.36
CA THR A 715 -31.88 18.22 -31.78
C THR A 715 -31.74 16.81 -32.34
N VAL A 716 -32.62 16.42 -33.28
CA VAL A 716 -32.65 15.07 -33.84
C VAL A 716 -32.09 15.06 -35.26
N ARG A 717 -31.13 14.17 -35.52
CA ARG A 717 -30.59 13.87 -36.85
C ARG A 717 -31.18 12.55 -37.35
N TYR A 718 -31.82 12.55 -38.51
CA TYR A 718 -32.40 11.36 -39.15
C TYR A 718 -31.64 10.96 -40.42
N LEU A 719 -31.31 9.68 -40.54
CA LEU A 719 -30.71 9.08 -41.74
C LEU A 719 -31.78 8.40 -42.59
N SER A 720 -32.01 8.88 -43.82
CA SER A 720 -33.00 8.30 -44.73
C SER A 720 -32.62 6.89 -45.22
N PRO A 721 -33.55 6.10 -45.80
CA PRO A 721 -33.24 4.76 -46.33
C PRO A 721 -32.29 4.79 -47.52
N GLU A 722 -32.23 5.90 -48.25
CA GLU A 722 -31.27 6.16 -49.33
C GLU A 722 -29.97 6.82 -48.81
N GLU A 723 -29.83 6.94 -47.48
CA GLU A 723 -28.68 7.51 -46.75
C GLU A 723 -28.24 8.92 -47.21
N THR A 724 -29.22 9.70 -47.67
CA THR A 724 -29.09 11.06 -48.19
C THR A 724 -30.04 12.04 -47.50
N ALA A 725 -29.63 13.30 -47.39
CA ALA A 725 -30.46 14.38 -46.87
C ALA A 725 -31.34 15.06 -47.96
N GLU A 726 -31.11 14.77 -49.25
CA GLU A 726 -32.00 15.21 -50.33
C GLU A 726 -33.27 14.33 -50.40
N GLY A 727 -34.37 14.82 -50.99
CA GLY A 727 -35.53 13.99 -51.38
C GLY A 727 -36.66 13.78 -50.35
N TYR A 728 -36.46 14.11 -49.07
CA TYR A 728 -37.45 13.85 -48.00
C TYR A 728 -37.92 15.14 -47.28
N SER A 729 -38.95 15.02 -46.44
CA SER A 729 -39.39 16.07 -45.52
C SER A 729 -39.94 15.42 -44.24
N VAL A 730 -39.46 15.89 -43.09
CA VAL A 730 -39.87 15.39 -41.77
C VAL A 730 -41.13 16.13 -41.31
N TYR A 731 -42.06 15.37 -40.73
CA TYR A 731 -43.22 15.87 -40.00
C TYR A 731 -43.15 15.35 -38.57
N VAL A 732 -43.54 16.18 -37.60
CA VAL A 732 -43.53 15.88 -36.16
C VAL A 732 -44.96 16.03 -35.65
N LYS A 733 -45.38 15.15 -34.73
CA LYS A 733 -46.75 15.08 -34.25
C LYS A 733 -46.90 15.94 -32.98
N GLN A 734 -47.55 17.10 -33.10
CA GLN A 734 -47.81 18.02 -31.98
C GLN A 734 -49.32 18.17 -31.79
N ASP A 735 -49.80 18.06 -30.55
CA ASP A 735 -51.23 18.07 -30.19
C ASP A 735 -52.13 17.16 -31.07
N GLY A 736 -51.57 16.02 -31.50
CA GLY A 736 -52.24 15.05 -32.38
C GLY A 736 -52.33 15.45 -33.86
N GLN A 737 -51.69 16.55 -34.28
CA GLN A 737 -51.61 17.00 -35.67
C GLN A 737 -50.18 16.92 -36.22
N TRP A 738 -50.06 16.73 -37.55
CA TRP A 738 -48.78 16.57 -38.23
C TRP A 738 -48.25 17.90 -38.78
N GLU A 739 -47.44 18.57 -37.97
CA GLU A 739 -46.70 19.79 -38.33
C GLU A 739 -45.47 19.42 -39.19
N LYS A 740 -45.09 20.27 -40.16
CA LYS A 740 -43.86 20.05 -40.95
C LYS A 740 -42.68 20.66 -40.21
N ALA A 741 -41.71 19.84 -39.78
CA ALA A 741 -40.49 20.34 -39.17
C ALA A 741 -39.64 21.13 -40.17
N ASP A 742 -38.96 22.18 -39.69
CA ASP A 742 -37.92 22.84 -40.46
C ASP A 742 -36.60 22.10 -40.30
N CYS A 743 -36.14 21.52 -41.42
CA CYS A 743 -35.00 20.63 -41.47
C CYS A 743 -33.79 21.35 -42.07
N THR A 744 -32.64 21.18 -41.43
CA THR A 744 -31.32 21.45 -42.00
C THR A 744 -30.63 20.13 -42.36
N THR A 745 -29.36 20.16 -42.79
CA THR A 745 -28.65 18.96 -43.28
C THR A 745 -27.25 18.86 -42.67
N PHE A 746 -26.91 17.72 -42.06
CA PHE A 746 -25.58 17.43 -41.52
C PHE A 746 -25.04 16.14 -42.17
N GLY A 747 -24.24 16.30 -43.22
CA GLY A 747 -23.79 15.17 -44.06
C GLY A 747 -24.97 14.44 -44.69
N SER A 748 -25.08 13.13 -44.44
CA SER A 748 -26.21 12.29 -44.86
C SER A 748 -27.52 12.55 -44.10
N TYR A 749 -27.49 13.23 -42.95
CA TYR A 749 -28.63 13.32 -42.04
C TYR A 749 -29.46 14.60 -42.27
N LEU A 750 -30.78 14.48 -42.15
CA LEU A 750 -31.71 15.60 -41.96
C LEU A 750 -31.77 15.95 -40.47
N VAL A 751 -31.53 17.21 -40.11
CA VAL A 751 -31.49 17.66 -38.71
C VAL A 751 -32.68 18.58 -38.43
N PHE A 752 -33.44 18.28 -37.39
CA PHE A 752 -34.65 18.99 -36.98
C PHE A 752 -34.81 18.96 -35.46
N SER A 753 -35.52 19.91 -34.88
CA SER A 753 -35.77 19.97 -33.43
C SER A 753 -37.11 19.32 -33.05
N VAL A 754 -37.18 18.73 -31.86
CA VAL A 754 -38.42 18.25 -31.22
C VAL A 754 -38.55 18.87 -29.83
N SER A 755 -39.76 19.24 -29.43
CA SER A 755 -40.07 19.99 -28.20
C SER A 755 -40.66 19.12 -27.08
N ALA A 756 -40.41 17.82 -27.14
CA ALA A 756 -40.88 16.83 -26.16
C ALA A 756 -39.92 15.63 -26.19
N ALA A 757 -39.68 15.03 -25.02
CA ALA A 757 -38.82 13.85 -24.88
C ALA A 757 -39.38 12.64 -25.66
N GLU A 758 -40.71 12.50 -25.73
CA GLU A 758 -41.39 11.52 -26.57
C GLU A 758 -42.23 12.21 -27.65
N THR A 759 -42.06 11.79 -28.91
CA THR A 759 -42.86 12.27 -30.05
C THR A 759 -42.90 11.25 -31.18
N GLU A 760 -44.00 11.25 -31.94
CA GLU A 760 -44.04 10.62 -33.25
C GLU A 760 -43.43 11.53 -34.33
N VAL A 761 -42.72 10.90 -35.29
CA VAL A 761 -42.04 11.54 -36.42
C VAL A 761 -42.30 10.73 -37.68
N ALA A 762 -42.65 11.38 -38.79
CA ALA A 762 -43.01 10.73 -40.04
C ALA A 762 -42.31 11.39 -41.25
N ILE A 763 -41.80 10.53 -42.14
CA ILE A 763 -40.88 10.93 -43.20
C ILE A 763 -41.57 10.78 -44.55
N VAL A 764 -41.82 11.93 -45.21
CA VAL A 764 -42.66 12.01 -46.40
C VAL A 764 -41.82 12.43 -47.62
N PRO A 765 -41.97 11.77 -48.80
CA PRO A 765 -41.20 12.13 -49.99
C PRO A 765 -41.44 13.58 -50.41
N TYR A 766 -40.36 14.36 -50.50
CA TYR A 766 -40.40 15.69 -51.09
C TYR A 766 -40.66 15.58 -52.59
N SER A 767 -41.34 16.57 -53.16
CA SER A 767 -41.70 16.52 -54.58
C SER A 767 -41.58 17.90 -55.20
N HIS A 768 -40.70 18.02 -56.19
CA HIS A 768 -40.45 19.24 -56.96
C HIS A 768 -41.59 19.63 -57.92
N MET A 769 -42.84 19.25 -57.60
CA MET A 769 -44.03 19.49 -58.41
C MET A 769 -44.24 20.99 -58.68
N TRP A 770 -43.81 21.86 -57.77
CA TRP A 770 -43.81 23.31 -57.95
C TRP A 770 -42.84 23.78 -59.05
N LEU A 771 -41.69 23.13 -59.27
CA LEU A 771 -40.79 23.42 -60.39
C LEU A 771 -41.44 23.05 -61.73
N LEU A 772 -42.24 21.99 -61.79
CA LEU A 772 -43.04 21.65 -62.98
C LEU A 772 -44.14 22.69 -63.25
N ILE A 773 -44.77 23.23 -62.20
CA ILE A 773 -45.75 24.33 -62.32
C ILE A 773 -45.06 25.62 -62.81
N VAL A 774 -43.91 25.99 -62.26
CA VAL A 774 -43.12 27.16 -62.69
C VAL A 774 -42.63 26.99 -64.14
N ALA A 775 -42.13 25.81 -64.51
CA ALA A 775 -41.77 25.49 -65.89
C ALA A 775 -42.98 25.57 -66.84
N GLY A 776 -44.14 25.06 -66.42
CA GLY A 776 -45.39 25.18 -67.17
C GLY A 776 -45.82 26.64 -67.40
N ILE A 777 -45.73 27.49 -66.38
CA ILE A 777 -46.02 28.93 -66.47
C ILE A 777 -45.03 29.63 -67.41
N LEU A 778 -43.74 29.31 -67.33
CA LEU A 778 -42.71 29.84 -68.25
C LEU A 778 -42.97 29.42 -69.71
N ILE A 779 -43.34 28.16 -69.95
CA ILE A 779 -43.71 27.65 -71.28
C ILE A 779 -44.96 28.38 -71.80
N LEU A 780 -45.99 28.57 -70.96
CA LEU A 780 -47.22 29.28 -71.31
C LEU A 780 -46.96 30.75 -71.71
N LEU A 781 -46.11 31.45 -70.94
CA LEU A 781 -45.65 32.81 -71.24
C LEU A 781 -44.89 32.88 -72.58
N LEU A 782 -44.03 31.89 -72.86
CA LEU A 782 -43.25 31.82 -74.09
C LEU A 782 -44.14 31.58 -75.31
N ILE A 783 -45.16 30.72 -75.19
CA ILE A 783 -46.20 30.50 -76.21
C ILE A 783 -47.00 31.80 -76.45
N LEU A 784 -47.42 32.50 -75.40
CA LEU A 784 -48.13 33.80 -75.49
C LEU A 784 -47.31 34.88 -76.20
N LEU A 785 -45.99 34.93 -75.97
CA LEU A 785 -45.08 35.86 -76.64
C LEU A 785 -44.87 35.53 -78.12
N VAL A 786 -44.87 34.24 -78.49
CA VAL A 786 -44.81 33.79 -79.89
C VAL A 786 -46.13 34.11 -80.62
N ALA A 787 -47.28 33.80 -80.00
CA ALA A 787 -48.60 34.12 -80.55
C ALA A 787 -48.77 35.62 -80.82
N ARG A 788 -48.40 36.48 -79.84
CA ARG A 788 -48.42 37.95 -80.01
C ARG A 788 -47.53 38.46 -81.15
N LYS A 789 -46.45 37.75 -81.52
CA LYS A 789 -45.60 38.09 -82.68
C LYS A 789 -46.16 37.60 -84.02
N LEU A 790 -46.99 36.56 -84.03
CA LEU A 790 -47.59 36.01 -85.26
C LEU A 790 -48.88 36.74 -85.67
N CYS A 791 -49.77 37.06 -84.72
CA CYS A 791 -51.06 37.70 -85.04
C CYS A 791 -50.96 39.16 -85.51
N LYS A 792 -49.81 39.84 -85.34
CA LYS A 792 -49.69 41.30 -85.54
C LYS A 792 -49.40 41.73 -86.99
N LYS A 793 -50.02 41.08 -87.99
CA LYS A 793 -49.95 41.47 -89.41
C LYS A 793 -51.29 41.44 -90.14
N SER A 794 -51.62 42.61 -90.71
CA SER A 794 -52.60 42.84 -91.79
C SER A 794 -54.10 42.92 -91.44
N LYS A 795 -54.53 44.09 -90.94
CA LYS A 795 -55.53 44.95 -91.60
C LYS A 795 -55.35 46.42 -91.15
N LYS A 796 -56.00 47.38 -91.81
CA LYS A 796 -55.76 48.85 -91.75
C LYS A 796 -57.06 49.64 -92.00
N THR A 797 -56.99 50.97 -91.80
CA THR A 797 -57.88 52.02 -92.39
C THR A 797 -59.21 52.24 -91.65
N PRO A 798 -59.78 53.47 -91.56
CA PRO A 798 -59.30 54.81 -91.97
C PRO A 798 -58.58 55.55 -90.79
N THR A 799 -58.69 56.83 -90.38
CA THR A 799 -59.50 58.03 -90.74
C THR A 799 -58.73 59.34 -90.39
N ALA A 800 -59.42 60.49 -90.21
CA ALA A 800 -58.89 61.86 -90.17
C ALA A 800 -59.00 62.60 -88.82
N GLN A 801 -57.98 63.41 -88.51
CA GLN A 801 -58.11 64.88 -88.61
C GLN A 801 -57.06 65.36 -89.64
N THR A 802 -57.33 66.45 -90.37
CA THR A 802 -56.85 66.56 -91.77
C THR A 802 -56.22 67.90 -92.15
N GLY A 803 -55.05 67.83 -92.81
CA GLY A 803 -54.56 68.84 -93.77
C GLY A 803 -53.18 69.45 -93.48
N THR A 804 -52.21 69.12 -94.35
CA THR A 804 -51.33 70.04 -95.13
C THR A 804 -50.59 71.22 -94.44
N ASP A 805 -49.34 71.58 -94.79
CA ASP A 805 -48.50 71.14 -95.94
C ASP A 805 -46.97 71.40 -95.76
N SER A 806 -46.20 70.99 -96.77
CA SER A 806 -44.96 71.60 -97.32
C SER A 806 -43.54 71.22 -96.84
N GLN A 807 -42.80 70.66 -97.82
CA GLN A 807 -41.40 70.95 -98.23
C GLN A 807 -40.16 70.22 -97.64
N LEU A 808 -39.09 70.28 -98.46
CA LEU A 808 -37.79 69.57 -98.45
C LEU A 808 -36.65 70.52 -97.98
N PRO A 809 -35.40 70.08 -97.69
CA PRO A 809 -34.59 69.00 -98.31
C PRO A 809 -34.13 67.93 -97.27
N ALA A 810 -33.08 67.09 -97.39
CA ALA A 810 -31.92 66.96 -98.31
C ALA A 810 -31.42 65.49 -98.48
N ALA A 811 -30.23 65.30 -99.07
CA ALA A 811 -29.59 64.00 -99.41
C ALA A 811 -28.05 64.19 -99.60
N PRO A 812 -27.22 63.15 -99.92
CA PRO A 812 -27.48 61.71 -100.14
C PRO A 812 -26.69 60.83 -99.10
N VAL A 813 -26.04 59.67 -99.28
CA VAL A 813 -25.66 58.67 -100.34
C VAL A 813 -25.22 57.37 -99.57
N LEU A 814 -25.17 56.08 -99.97
CA LEU A 814 -25.55 55.16 -101.08
C LEU A 814 -26.16 53.88 -100.43
N LYS A 815 -27.03 53.05 -101.03
CA LYS A 815 -26.84 51.92 -101.99
C LYS A 815 -25.71 50.92 -101.60
N ASN A 816 -25.88 49.59 -101.58
CA ASN A 816 -26.94 48.65 -102.04
C ASN A 816 -27.07 47.44 -101.05
N LYS A 817 -28.26 46.85 -100.76
CA LYS A 817 -28.97 45.72 -101.45
C LYS A 817 -28.12 44.42 -101.59
N VAL A 818 -28.62 43.18 -101.37
CA VAL A 818 -30.03 42.68 -101.41
C VAL A 818 -30.25 41.31 -100.68
N THR A 819 -31.49 41.03 -100.18
CA THR A 819 -32.10 39.72 -99.74
C THR A 819 -31.40 38.85 -98.64
N ALA A 820 -32.02 38.13 -97.69
CA ALA A 820 -33.36 37.51 -97.47
C ALA A 820 -33.61 36.16 -98.22
N LYS A 821 -34.22 35.08 -97.71
CA LYS A 821 -34.87 34.76 -96.41
C LYS A 821 -34.56 33.29 -96.01
N LYS A 822 -33.73 33.03 -94.98
CA LYS A 822 -33.69 31.69 -94.30
C LYS A 822 -33.36 31.74 -92.79
N LYS A 823 -32.64 32.76 -92.30
CA LYS A 823 -32.14 32.82 -90.90
C LYS A 823 -33.20 32.88 -89.77
N LYS A 824 -34.48 33.17 -90.03
CA LYS A 824 -35.45 33.47 -88.95
C LYS A 824 -36.00 32.28 -88.14
N LEU A 825 -35.98 31.05 -88.67
CA LEU A 825 -36.33 29.87 -87.87
C LEU A 825 -35.14 29.44 -86.99
N TRP A 826 -33.95 29.38 -87.59
CA TRP A 826 -32.71 29.05 -86.90
C TRP A 826 -32.40 29.98 -85.73
N ILE A 827 -32.64 31.30 -85.84
CA ILE A 827 -32.44 32.25 -84.73
C ILE A 827 -33.35 31.95 -83.52
N VAL A 828 -34.57 31.43 -83.72
CA VAL A 828 -35.45 31.06 -82.60
C VAL A 828 -34.97 29.77 -81.94
N ILE A 829 -34.56 28.78 -82.73
CA ILE A 829 -33.98 27.53 -82.22
C ILE A 829 -32.67 27.81 -81.47
N LEU A 830 -31.78 28.65 -82.03
CA LEU A 830 -30.54 29.06 -81.37
C LEU A 830 -30.80 29.82 -80.07
N ALA A 831 -31.82 30.69 -80.01
CA ALA A 831 -32.17 31.42 -78.80
C ALA A 831 -32.74 30.50 -77.70
N VAL A 832 -33.52 29.47 -78.06
CA VAL A 832 -34.01 28.46 -77.10
C VAL A 832 -32.86 27.58 -76.63
N ILE A 833 -31.97 27.12 -77.52
CA ILE A 833 -30.78 26.34 -77.14
C ILE A 833 -29.84 27.18 -76.26
N LEU A 834 -29.61 28.45 -76.58
CA LEU A 834 -28.79 29.34 -75.76
C LEU A 834 -29.41 29.60 -74.38
N ALA A 835 -30.74 29.73 -74.30
CA ALA A 835 -31.44 29.86 -73.01
C ALA A 835 -31.36 28.58 -72.17
N ILE A 836 -31.44 27.40 -72.80
CA ILE A 836 -31.25 26.10 -72.12
C ILE A 836 -29.79 25.94 -71.66
N ILE A 837 -28.81 26.30 -72.49
CA ILE A 837 -27.38 26.27 -72.13
C ILE A 837 -27.08 27.25 -70.98
N LEU A 838 -27.69 28.44 -70.97
CA LEU A 838 -27.54 29.39 -69.86
C LEU A 838 -28.25 28.92 -68.58
N ALA A 839 -29.40 28.26 -68.68
CA ALA A 839 -30.10 27.67 -67.52
C ALA A 839 -29.32 26.47 -66.93
N VAL A 840 -28.81 25.57 -67.77
CA VAL A 840 -27.95 24.46 -67.35
C VAL A 840 -26.61 24.97 -66.83
N GLY A 841 -26.03 26.00 -67.46
CA GLY A 841 -24.80 26.65 -66.98
C GLY A 841 -24.97 27.32 -65.62
N ALA A 842 -26.11 27.96 -65.35
CA ALA A 842 -26.44 28.49 -64.03
C ALA A 842 -26.65 27.37 -63.00
N PHE A 843 -27.31 26.26 -63.36
CA PHE A 843 -27.54 25.11 -62.49
C PHE A 843 -26.23 24.39 -62.12
N VAL A 844 -25.34 24.17 -63.10
CA VAL A 844 -24.00 23.59 -62.89
C VAL A 844 -23.10 24.56 -62.10
N GLY A 845 -23.15 25.86 -62.41
CA GLY A 845 -22.42 26.88 -61.64
C GLY A 845 -22.83 26.91 -60.17
N PHE A 846 -24.12 26.73 -59.87
CA PHE A 846 -24.62 26.69 -58.50
C PHE A 846 -24.16 25.43 -57.74
N LYS A 847 -24.09 24.25 -58.38
CA LYS A 847 -23.48 23.04 -57.77
C LYS A 847 -21.93 23.05 -57.73
N MET A 848 -21.25 24.05 -58.32
CA MET A 848 -19.79 24.23 -58.17
C MET A 848 -19.39 25.21 -57.05
N GLY A 849 -20.28 26.09 -56.59
CA GLY A 849 -19.95 27.08 -55.54
C GLY A 849 -19.53 26.46 -54.20
N SER A 850 -20.11 25.32 -53.83
CA SER A 850 -19.73 24.56 -52.62
C SER A 850 -18.45 23.74 -52.79
N ALA A 851 -18.16 23.26 -54.00
CA ALA A 851 -16.96 22.46 -54.28
C ALA A 851 -15.67 23.28 -54.22
N VAL A 852 -15.70 24.56 -54.59
CA VAL A 852 -14.50 25.43 -54.56
C VAL A 852 -14.01 25.65 -53.12
N ASN A 853 -14.90 25.86 -52.15
CA ASN A 853 -14.51 26.00 -50.75
C ASN A 853 -14.00 24.68 -50.16
N ALA A 854 -14.57 23.53 -50.55
CA ALA A 854 -14.08 22.22 -50.13
C ALA A 854 -12.68 21.93 -50.70
N CYS A 855 -12.43 22.23 -51.99
CA CYS A 855 -11.10 22.09 -52.58
C CYS A 855 -10.08 23.09 -52.01
N ALA A 856 -10.48 24.32 -51.66
CA ALA A 856 -9.60 25.28 -51.00
C ALA A 856 -9.17 24.79 -49.61
N LEU A 857 -10.12 24.32 -48.78
CA LEU A 857 -9.82 23.72 -47.48
C LEU A 857 -8.98 22.43 -47.62
N LEU A 858 -9.21 21.61 -48.64
CA LEU A 858 -8.39 20.42 -48.88
C LEU A 858 -6.98 20.75 -49.37
N GLN A 859 -6.75 21.85 -50.11
CA GLN A 859 -5.40 22.34 -50.39
C GLN A 859 -4.74 22.91 -49.12
N GLU A 860 -5.46 23.69 -48.30
CA GLU A 860 -4.97 24.21 -47.02
C GLU A 860 -4.67 23.11 -45.97
N PHE A 861 -5.23 21.91 -46.15
CA PHE A 861 -4.91 20.71 -45.38
C PHE A 861 -3.78 19.87 -46.01
N ALA A 862 -3.66 19.84 -47.35
CA ALA A 862 -2.65 19.07 -48.07
C ALA A 862 -1.28 19.77 -48.18
N ASP A 863 -1.23 21.11 -48.13
CA ASP A 863 0.02 21.89 -48.10
C ASP A 863 0.63 21.95 -46.68
N ARG A 864 0.10 21.20 -45.69
CA ARG A 864 0.69 21.06 -44.36
C ARG A 864 1.69 19.90 -44.33
N PRO A 865 2.96 20.11 -43.92
CA PRO A 865 3.89 19.02 -43.70
C PRO A 865 3.43 18.13 -42.53
N GLU A 866 3.87 16.87 -42.56
CA GLU A 866 3.39 15.80 -41.67
C GLU A 866 3.68 16.07 -40.17
N TYR A 867 2.89 15.40 -39.32
CA TYR A 867 2.91 15.55 -37.85
C TYR A 867 4.33 15.49 -37.26
N THR A 868 4.87 16.66 -36.99
CA THR A 868 6.07 16.87 -36.19
C THR A 868 5.61 17.26 -34.79
N MET A 869 5.98 16.50 -33.77
CA MET A 869 5.69 16.84 -32.37
C MET A 869 6.98 17.26 -31.67
N THR A 870 7.02 18.50 -31.20
CA THR A 870 8.10 19.05 -30.38
C THR A 870 7.76 18.81 -28.92
N LEU A 871 8.52 17.96 -28.23
CA LEU A 871 8.49 17.88 -26.77
C LEU A 871 9.50 18.89 -26.22
N SER A 872 9.00 19.90 -25.50
CA SER A 872 9.81 20.76 -24.64
C SER A 872 9.84 20.15 -23.24
N LEU A 873 11.03 19.94 -22.68
CA LEU A 873 11.23 19.55 -21.28
C LEU A 873 12.04 20.63 -20.58
N SER A 874 11.48 21.20 -19.52
CA SER A 874 12.17 22.10 -18.59
C SER A 874 12.56 21.31 -17.35
N THR A 875 13.84 21.33 -16.99
CA THR A 875 14.36 20.75 -15.75
C THR A 875 15.21 21.77 -15.02
N GLU A 876 14.95 21.92 -13.73
CA GLU A 876 15.69 22.81 -12.83
C GLU A 876 16.67 21.97 -12.00
N LEU A 877 17.94 22.42 -11.98
CA LEU A 877 19.05 21.76 -11.30
C LEU A 877 20.05 22.86 -10.90
N ASP A 878 20.49 22.84 -9.64
CA ASP A 878 21.37 23.84 -9.02
C ASP A 878 20.97 25.31 -9.35
N ASP A 879 19.71 25.65 -9.07
CA ASP A 879 19.09 26.97 -9.28
C ASP A 879 19.20 27.55 -10.71
N GLN A 880 19.44 26.71 -11.73
CA GLN A 880 19.34 27.12 -13.14
C GLN A 880 18.38 26.24 -13.95
N LEU A 881 17.38 26.92 -14.53
CA LEU A 881 16.32 26.34 -15.31
C LEU A 881 16.80 26.06 -16.75
N THR A 882 16.94 24.78 -17.09
CA THR A 882 17.50 24.35 -18.39
C THR A 882 16.41 23.70 -19.24
N ASN A 883 16.27 24.17 -20.49
CA ASN A 883 15.25 23.69 -21.43
C ASN A 883 15.88 22.85 -22.54
N ALA A 884 15.29 21.69 -22.84
CA ALA A 884 15.61 20.86 -23.99
C ALA A 884 14.37 20.66 -24.87
N GLU A 885 14.54 20.77 -26.20
CA GLU A 885 13.49 20.47 -27.18
C GLU A 885 13.90 19.27 -28.04
N ILE A 886 12.99 18.30 -28.18
CA ILE A 886 13.18 17.12 -29.03
C ILE A 886 12.02 17.04 -30.03
N ASN A 887 12.34 16.94 -31.31
CA ASN A 887 11.36 16.81 -32.39
C ASN A 887 11.22 15.36 -32.83
N VAL A 888 9.99 14.85 -32.88
CA VAL A 888 9.67 13.49 -33.30
C VAL A 888 8.76 13.52 -34.53
N THR A 889 9.10 12.72 -35.53
CA THR A 889 8.34 12.50 -36.78
C THR A 889 8.17 11.01 -37.04
N LYS A 890 6.98 10.60 -37.51
CA LYS A 890 6.64 9.19 -37.76
C LYS A 890 6.72 8.88 -39.26
N THR A 891 7.73 8.13 -39.69
CA THR A 891 7.76 7.50 -41.02
C THR A 891 6.83 6.29 -41.07
N GLN A 892 6.16 6.10 -42.22
CA GLN A 892 5.43 4.87 -42.52
C GLN A 892 6.40 3.82 -43.10
N VAL A 893 6.10 2.54 -42.90
CA VAL A 893 6.83 1.40 -43.47
C VAL A 893 5.89 0.68 -44.44
N ASP A 894 6.41 0.26 -45.60
CA ASP A 894 5.70 -0.53 -46.63
C ASP A 894 5.41 -1.97 -46.18
#